data_AF-A0A496ZMQ2-F1
#
_entry.id   AF-A0A496ZMQ2-F1
#
_cell.length_a   1.000
_cell.length_b   1.000
_cell.length_c   1.000
_cell.angle_alpha   90.00
_cell.angle_beta   90.00
_cell.angle_gamma   90.00
#
_symmetry.space_group_name_H-M   'P 1'
#
loop_
_entity.id
_entity.type
_entity.pdbx_description
1 polymer ?
#
loop_
_entity_poly.entity_id
_entity_poly.type
_entity_poly.pdbx_seq_one_letter_code
_entity_poly.pdbx_strand_id
1 'polypeptide(L)'
;MKKILFVVSILALGAILFCAAPQGEIKYSSSLGTQGFSLNNSDQSNVEIVYSINKLIFEDKEINEELFTKLILPGQLLPADEGTPDLPGESRFIAIPQGSHVDVSLIDFNTVTYNDVNIAPAPRIPLDTEDAPLEYNKDYTIYNQDALYPENPIITSKPTSIRGVDVISLGIKPFQYNPVSKQLIVYTDMVIDVQFIGGNNKFGEDRLRNIWFEPILQSAILNYDILPEYELNKTSSHRTDDYEYIVITPDDPVFLAWADSISIFRNEQGIRTGVVTTADIGGNTVTAIESYINDAYNTWDIPPVAVLLIGDYGTVGNTIVSPIWDNYCVSDHIYADVTGNEIEDLVLARITARDESELDIMISKMLDYERTPPEDANVYNNPITALGWQTERWFQICSEAIGGFWNNELGKDQIRINAIYEGNPQVDPWSTYSNTPTILNYFGPDGLGYIPQTPAELGGWTGGNATMVNNAINSGAFMLVHRDHGSESGWGEPNYGTGSMSGLNNETPVFVFSINCLTGKYNINGECFAEKFHRHPQGALGLIAASEVSYSFVNDTFMWGMMDYMWPEFLPDMGTTPTDCDFIRPAFANSAGKLFLFYSNWPNNNNSKEVTYNLFHHHGGAFMNVYSEVPQQLTVTHPTELLSGITSFEVNADEGSFIALSVAGEVIGTAIGTGSAISIDIPVQTPNNSMKVVVTKQNYYRYSQDVDIIAPGQYVIFEALTCTEISGHIDNSIQSLDTVQMDITLLNIGLSATGSDVAATISTSSNCVNILDNTLSCGSIPASSTLLVEDAFQ
;
A
#
# COMPACT_ATOMS: atom_id res chain seq x y z
N MET A 1 -27.87 24.40 35.34
CA MET A 1 -28.91 23.37 35.46
C MET A 1 -28.82 22.50 34.22
N LYS A 2 -28.51 21.20 34.19
CA LYS A 2 -28.05 20.19 35.14
C LYS A 2 -26.90 19.46 34.42
N LYS A 3 -25.77 19.20 35.09
CA LYS A 3 -24.74 18.27 34.61
C LYS A 3 -25.34 16.86 34.72
N ILE A 4 -25.37 16.10 33.64
CA ILE A 4 -25.74 14.68 33.66
C ILE A 4 -24.43 13.91 33.56
N LEU A 5 -24.01 13.38 34.72
CA LEU A 5 -22.98 12.36 34.87
C LEU A 5 -23.69 11.03 34.57
N PHE A 6 -23.27 10.29 33.54
CA PHE A 6 -23.75 8.92 33.33
C PHE A 6 -22.72 7.95 33.91
N VAL A 7 -23.23 7.10 34.80
CA VAL A 7 -22.49 6.11 35.58
C VAL A 7 -22.51 4.80 34.79
N VAL A 8 -21.33 4.32 34.39
CA VAL A 8 -21.14 2.96 33.88
C VAL A 8 -21.56 1.99 34.99
N SER A 9 -22.60 1.19 34.75
CA SER A 9 -23.12 0.23 35.72
C SER A 9 -22.42 -1.10 35.51
N ILE A 10 -21.34 -1.34 36.27
CA ILE A 10 -20.63 -2.62 36.32
C ILE A 10 -21.45 -3.59 37.18
N LEU A 11 -21.93 -4.68 36.57
CA LEU A 11 -22.65 -5.76 37.26
C LEU A 11 -22.02 -7.10 36.82
N ALA A 12 -20.89 -7.45 37.41
CA ALA A 12 -20.22 -8.72 37.16
C ALA A 12 -19.73 -9.33 38.48
N LEU A 13 -19.96 -10.63 38.64
CA LEU A 13 -19.70 -11.41 39.85
C LEU A 13 -18.38 -12.18 39.68
N GLY A 14 -17.24 -11.49 39.68
CA GLY A 14 -15.91 -12.09 39.51
C GLY A 14 -15.37 -12.75 40.79
N ALA A 15 -14.67 -13.89 40.65
CA ALA A 15 -13.94 -14.53 41.74
C ALA A 15 -12.57 -13.84 41.93
N ILE A 16 -12.28 -13.36 43.15
CA ILE A 16 -11.03 -12.64 43.46
C ILE A 16 -10.07 -13.58 44.21
N LEU A 17 -8.91 -13.87 43.62
CA LEU A 17 -7.77 -14.52 44.29
C LEU A 17 -6.65 -13.49 44.56
N PHE A 18 -6.10 -13.52 45.77
CA PHE A 18 -4.98 -12.69 46.18
C PHE A 18 -3.68 -13.50 46.21
N CYS A 19 -2.64 -13.01 45.54
CA CYS A 19 -1.29 -13.57 45.59
C CYS A 19 -0.23 -12.46 45.64
N ALA A 20 0.98 -12.83 46.06
CA ALA A 20 2.15 -11.98 45.85
C ALA A 20 2.55 -12.03 44.36
N ALA A 21 3.08 -10.93 43.81
CA ALA A 21 3.60 -10.94 42.45
C ALA A 21 4.73 -11.98 42.32
N PRO A 22 4.63 -12.92 41.37
CA PRO A 22 5.71 -13.83 41.06
C PRO A 22 6.77 -13.10 40.24
N GLN A 23 7.98 -13.66 40.22
CA GLN A 23 9.03 -13.28 39.29
C GLN A 23 9.01 -14.28 38.12
N GLY A 24 9.03 -13.78 36.87
CA GLY A 24 9.05 -14.60 35.67
C GLY A 24 7.69 -14.82 35.01
N GLU A 25 7.60 -15.89 34.21
CA GLU A 25 6.44 -16.18 33.37
C GLU A 25 5.27 -16.80 34.15
N ILE A 26 4.07 -16.28 33.90
CA ILE A 26 2.80 -16.87 34.32
C ILE A 26 2.06 -17.34 33.08
N LYS A 27 1.62 -18.60 33.10
CA LYS A 27 0.66 -19.15 32.14
C LYS A 27 -0.71 -19.28 32.79
N TYR A 28 -1.73 -18.72 32.16
CA TYR A 28 -3.11 -18.90 32.57
C TYR A 28 -3.71 -20.06 31.76
N SER A 29 -4.13 -21.11 32.46
CA SER A 29 -4.48 -22.41 31.84
C SER A 29 -5.98 -22.59 31.54
N SER A 30 -6.81 -21.60 31.89
CA SER A 30 -8.27 -21.64 31.77
C SER A 30 -8.79 -20.39 31.07
N SER A 31 -8.37 -20.17 29.82
CA SER A 31 -8.77 -19.02 29.04
C SER A 31 -9.98 -19.29 28.14
N LEU A 32 -10.77 -18.24 27.89
CA LEU A 32 -11.93 -18.25 27.00
C LEU A 32 -11.55 -18.17 25.51
N GLY A 33 -10.36 -17.64 25.16
CA GLY A 33 -9.94 -17.38 23.78
C GLY A 33 -8.45 -17.59 23.54
N THR A 34 -7.98 -17.16 22.36
CA THR A 34 -6.54 -17.07 22.07
C THR A 34 -5.93 -15.88 22.79
N GLN A 35 -4.61 -15.79 22.83
CA GLN A 35 -3.94 -14.59 23.36
C GLN A 35 -4.42 -13.37 22.56
N GLY A 36 -4.76 -12.28 23.24
CA GLY A 36 -5.24 -11.06 22.60
C GLY A 36 -6.72 -11.12 22.24
N PHE A 37 -7.08 -10.57 21.07
CA PHE A 37 -8.46 -10.48 20.57
C PHE A 37 -8.95 -11.80 19.94
N SER A 38 -10.20 -12.16 20.22
CA SER A 38 -10.95 -13.20 19.52
C SER A 38 -12.35 -12.66 19.19
N LEU A 39 -12.75 -12.73 17.92
CA LEU A 39 -14.10 -12.35 17.49
C LEU A 39 -15.05 -13.54 17.70
N ASN A 40 -16.01 -13.39 18.62
CA ASN A 40 -17.01 -14.44 18.90
C ASN A 40 -18.25 -14.32 18.02
N ASN A 41 -18.75 -13.10 17.88
CA ASN A 41 -19.94 -12.78 17.07
C ASN A 41 -19.77 -11.41 16.42
N SER A 42 -20.27 -11.27 15.20
CA SER A 42 -20.38 -10.00 14.51
C SER A 42 -21.67 -9.99 13.69
N ASP A 43 -22.59 -9.10 14.03
CA ASP A 43 -23.81 -8.88 13.27
C ASP A 43 -24.22 -7.40 13.24
N GLN A 44 -25.34 -7.09 12.58
CA GLN A 44 -25.78 -5.70 12.37
C GLN A 44 -26.12 -4.95 13.66
N SER A 45 -26.28 -5.64 14.80
CA SER A 45 -26.69 -5.06 16.08
C SER A 45 -25.57 -5.01 17.10
N ASN A 46 -24.63 -5.96 17.07
CA ASN A 46 -23.49 -5.96 17.98
C ASN A 46 -22.28 -6.74 17.47
N VAL A 47 -21.15 -6.52 18.13
CA VAL A 47 -19.93 -7.30 18.02
C VAL A 47 -19.56 -7.81 19.42
N GLU A 48 -19.42 -9.12 19.57
CA GLU A 48 -18.95 -9.76 20.81
C GLU A 48 -17.49 -10.18 20.65
N ILE A 49 -16.65 -9.73 21.58
CA ILE A 49 -15.20 -9.93 21.57
C ILE A 49 -14.80 -10.61 22.87
N VAL A 50 -13.96 -11.64 22.76
CA VAL A 50 -13.23 -12.17 23.90
C VAL A 50 -11.81 -11.64 23.83
N TYR A 51 -11.34 -11.03 24.91
CA TYR A 51 -9.94 -10.70 25.09
C TYR A 51 -9.34 -11.55 26.20
N SER A 52 -8.24 -12.23 25.90
CA SER A 52 -7.67 -13.23 26.79
C SER A 52 -6.15 -13.09 26.94
N ILE A 53 -5.66 -13.25 28.17
CA ILE A 53 -4.23 -13.34 28.47
C ILE A 53 -3.91 -14.79 28.81
N ASN A 54 -3.16 -15.44 27.93
CA ASN A 54 -2.66 -16.81 28.13
C ASN A 54 -1.27 -16.82 28.76
N LYS A 55 -0.47 -15.78 28.49
CA LYS A 55 0.89 -15.61 29.00
C LYS A 55 1.13 -14.16 29.44
N LEU A 56 1.69 -13.98 30.62
CA LEU A 56 2.13 -12.70 31.17
C LEU A 56 3.46 -12.89 31.89
N ILE A 57 4.44 -12.02 31.64
CA ILE A 57 5.74 -12.09 32.30
C ILE A 57 5.93 -10.88 33.21
N PHE A 58 6.42 -11.13 34.42
CA PHE A 58 6.83 -10.14 35.41
C PHE A 58 8.35 -10.08 35.44
N GLU A 59 8.92 -8.94 35.06
CA GLU A 59 10.37 -8.72 35.05
C GLU A 59 10.77 -7.63 36.05
N ASP A 60 11.84 -7.88 36.78
CA ASP A 60 12.45 -6.88 37.66
C ASP A 60 13.31 -5.92 36.85
N LYS A 61 13.08 -4.61 37.02
CA LYS A 61 13.86 -3.56 36.36
C LYS A 61 14.36 -2.55 37.38
N GLU A 62 15.66 -2.40 37.47
CA GLU A 62 16.28 -1.33 38.25
C GLU A 62 16.30 -0.03 37.43
N ILE A 63 15.69 1.04 37.96
CA ILE A 63 15.63 2.36 37.36
C ILE A 63 15.98 3.37 38.45
N ASN A 64 17.05 4.17 38.24
CA ASN A 64 17.52 5.17 39.21
C ASN A 64 17.69 4.60 40.65
N GLU A 65 18.29 3.41 40.77
CA GLU A 65 18.52 2.68 42.03
C GLU A 65 17.22 2.21 42.75
N GLU A 66 16.05 2.35 42.13
CA GLU A 66 14.77 1.82 42.59
C GLU A 66 14.38 0.58 41.78
N LEU A 67 13.92 -0.47 42.47
CA LEU A 67 13.44 -1.69 41.83
C LEU A 67 11.96 -1.55 41.43
N PHE A 68 11.69 -1.77 40.16
CA PHE A 68 10.35 -1.79 39.59
C PHE A 68 10.03 -3.17 39.00
N THR A 69 8.74 -3.38 38.80
CA THR A 69 8.17 -4.49 38.03
C THR A 69 7.77 -3.96 36.66
N LYS A 70 8.18 -4.66 35.62
CA LYS A 70 7.70 -4.49 34.26
C LYS A 70 6.80 -5.67 33.87
N LEU A 71 5.70 -5.35 33.20
CA LEU A 71 4.79 -6.35 32.63
C LEU A 71 5.11 -6.52 31.14
N ILE A 72 5.17 -7.76 30.70
CA ILE A 72 5.40 -8.13 29.31
C ILE A 72 4.22 -8.98 28.85
N LEU A 73 3.47 -8.43 27.91
CA LEU A 73 2.31 -9.05 27.30
C LEU A 73 2.64 -9.36 25.82
N PRO A 74 2.66 -10.63 25.41
CA PRO A 74 2.91 -10.99 24.01
C PRO A 74 1.97 -10.24 23.06
N GLY A 75 2.51 -9.78 21.92
CA GLY A 75 1.76 -9.01 20.91
C GLY A 75 1.82 -7.48 21.07
N GLN A 76 2.31 -6.96 22.21
CA GLN A 76 2.45 -5.51 22.40
C GLN A 76 3.73 -4.97 21.74
N LEU A 77 3.57 -4.01 20.81
CA LEU A 77 4.68 -3.46 20.03
C LEU A 77 5.26 -2.13 20.58
N LEU A 78 4.46 -1.34 21.31
CA LEU A 78 4.84 0.01 21.78
C LEU A 78 4.55 0.21 23.28
N PRO A 79 5.26 1.12 23.98
CA PRO A 79 5.07 1.37 25.42
C PRO A 79 3.78 2.15 25.71
N ALA A 80 3.42 2.29 26.98
CA ALA A 80 2.40 3.30 27.36
C ALA A 80 2.93 4.74 27.22
N ASP A 81 2.08 5.74 27.44
CA ASP A 81 2.49 7.16 27.40
C ASP A 81 3.55 7.47 28.45
N GLU A 82 4.51 8.31 28.08
CA GLU A 82 5.62 8.76 28.93
C GLU A 82 5.13 9.09 30.35
N GLY A 83 5.77 8.45 31.32
CA GLY A 83 5.59 8.70 32.74
C GLY A 83 4.36 8.09 33.40
N THR A 84 3.42 7.57 32.62
CA THR A 84 2.31 6.76 33.15
C THR A 84 2.79 5.37 33.57
N PRO A 85 2.12 4.63 34.47
CA PRO A 85 2.43 3.21 34.69
C PRO A 85 2.46 2.44 33.37
N ASP A 86 3.58 1.74 33.10
CA ASP A 86 3.84 1.01 31.86
C ASP A 86 3.03 -0.29 31.80
N LEU A 87 1.72 -0.12 31.60
CA LEU A 87 0.75 -1.20 31.49
C LEU A 87 0.49 -1.49 30.02
N PRO A 88 0.75 -2.72 29.55
CA PRO A 88 0.60 -3.05 28.15
C PRO A 88 -0.88 -3.14 27.75
N GLY A 89 -1.15 -2.86 26.48
CA GLY A 89 -2.49 -2.95 25.91
C GLY A 89 -2.46 -3.14 24.41
N GLU A 90 -3.62 -3.47 23.86
CA GLU A 90 -3.81 -3.70 22.45
C GLU A 90 -5.09 -2.99 21.97
N SER A 91 -5.18 -2.78 20.66
CA SER A 91 -6.35 -2.16 20.05
C SER A 91 -6.58 -2.67 18.65
N ARG A 92 -7.86 -2.61 18.23
CA ARG A 92 -8.33 -2.91 16.87
C ARG A 92 -9.43 -1.94 16.48
N PHE A 93 -9.62 -1.77 15.17
CA PHE A 93 -10.82 -1.10 14.67
C PHE A 93 -12.00 -2.06 14.64
N ILE A 94 -13.17 -1.54 15.02
CA ILE A 94 -14.47 -2.19 14.85
C ILE A 94 -15.27 -1.34 13.87
N ALA A 95 -15.68 -1.92 12.74
CA ALA A 95 -16.62 -1.31 11.83
C ALA A 95 -18.00 -1.21 12.49
N ILE A 96 -18.65 -0.07 12.31
CA ILE A 96 -19.95 0.25 12.90
C ILE A 96 -20.94 0.73 11.83
N PRO A 97 -22.26 0.58 12.04
CA PRO A 97 -23.24 1.11 11.11
C PRO A 97 -23.21 2.64 11.06
N GLN A 98 -23.48 3.21 9.89
CA GLN A 98 -23.51 4.65 9.69
C GLN A 98 -24.52 5.33 10.62
N GLY A 99 -24.05 6.38 11.30
CA GLY A 99 -24.85 7.17 12.24
C GLY A 99 -25.25 6.43 13.52
N SER A 100 -24.67 5.26 13.80
CA SER A 100 -24.86 4.56 15.07
C SER A 100 -24.03 5.21 16.18
N HIS A 101 -24.48 5.03 17.42
CA HIS A 101 -23.67 5.22 18.61
C HIS A 101 -23.30 3.86 19.17
N VAL A 102 -22.10 3.75 19.73
CA VAL A 102 -21.59 2.51 20.29
C VAL A 102 -21.70 2.54 21.81
N ASP A 103 -22.33 1.51 22.38
CA ASP A 103 -22.29 1.25 23.82
C ASP A 103 -21.43 0.00 24.07
N VAL A 104 -20.40 0.14 24.91
CA VAL A 104 -19.46 -0.96 25.19
C VAL A 104 -19.61 -1.40 26.63
N SER A 105 -19.83 -2.69 26.80
CA SER A 105 -20.01 -3.30 28.11
C SER A 105 -19.09 -4.49 28.30
N LEU A 106 -18.48 -4.59 29.49
CA LEU A 106 -17.78 -5.78 29.95
C LEU A 106 -18.81 -6.72 30.58
N ILE A 107 -19.21 -7.75 29.84
CA ILE A 107 -20.31 -8.67 30.22
C ILE A 107 -19.85 -9.78 31.17
N ASP A 108 -18.63 -10.27 30.99
CA ASP A 108 -18.04 -11.27 31.88
C ASP A 108 -16.52 -11.10 31.95
N PHE A 109 -15.90 -11.51 33.05
CA PHE A 109 -14.44 -11.45 33.19
C PHE A 109 -13.89 -12.34 34.31
N ASN A 110 -12.61 -12.69 34.15
CA ASN A 110 -11.78 -13.30 35.20
C ASN A 110 -10.67 -12.33 35.60
N THR A 111 -10.38 -12.23 36.89
CA THR A 111 -9.29 -11.37 37.40
C THR A 111 -8.40 -12.09 38.40
N VAL A 112 -7.13 -11.70 38.43
CA VAL A 112 -6.16 -12.03 39.47
C VAL A 112 -5.60 -10.74 40.06
N THR A 113 -5.47 -10.68 41.39
CA THR A 113 -4.91 -9.50 42.07
C THR A 113 -3.55 -9.81 42.70
N TYR A 114 -2.56 -9.02 42.31
CA TYR A 114 -1.21 -9.04 42.86
C TYR A 114 -1.00 -7.83 43.77
N ASN A 115 -0.45 -8.06 44.96
CA ASN A 115 -0.08 -6.98 45.89
C ASN A 115 1.43 -6.76 45.90
N ASP A 116 1.84 -5.62 46.44
CA ASP A 116 3.23 -5.20 46.59
C ASP A 116 3.98 -5.07 45.25
N VAL A 117 3.27 -4.69 44.19
CA VAL A 117 3.83 -4.48 42.85
C VAL A 117 4.23 -3.02 42.65
N ASN A 118 5.47 -2.76 42.25
CA ASN A 118 5.96 -1.41 41.97
C ASN A 118 6.11 -1.20 40.46
N ILE A 119 5.05 -0.83 39.75
CA ILE A 119 5.09 -0.76 38.27
C ILE A 119 5.98 0.41 37.80
N ALA A 120 6.88 0.13 36.86
CA ALA A 120 7.74 1.13 36.23
C ALA A 120 6.92 2.19 35.45
N PRO A 121 7.33 3.46 35.43
CA PRO A 121 6.76 4.41 34.50
C PRO A 121 7.20 4.08 33.07
N ALA A 122 6.37 4.35 32.07
CA ALA A 122 6.75 4.19 30.68
C ALA A 122 7.81 5.25 30.29
N PRO A 123 8.84 4.87 29.51
CA PRO A 123 9.89 5.80 29.13
C PRO A 123 9.42 6.78 28.05
N ARG A 124 10.12 7.91 27.92
CA ARG A 124 10.01 8.76 26.72
C ARG A 124 10.54 8.02 25.50
N ILE A 125 9.79 8.03 24.40
CA ILE A 125 10.27 7.53 23.10
C ILE A 125 11.32 8.52 22.55
N PRO A 126 12.58 8.10 22.36
CA PRO A 126 13.64 8.96 21.84
C PRO A 126 13.52 9.17 20.32
N LEU A 127 13.97 10.33 19.85
CA LEU A 127 14.28 10.52 18.43
C LEU A 127 15.41 9.57 18.02
N ASP A 128 15.46 9.20 16.74
CA ASP A 128 16.57 8.39 16.21
C ASP A 128 17.91 9.13 16.38
N THR A 129 17.94 10.47 16.39
CA THR A 129 19.16 11.27 16.57
C THR A 129 19.63 11.46 18.02
N GLU A 130 18.94 10.88 19.01
CA GLU A 130 19.26 11.08 20.44
C GLU A 130 19.95 9.86 21.08
N ASP A 131 21.25 9.95 21.41
CA ASP A 131 22.00 8.82 21.99
C ASP A 131 21.94 8.72 23.53
N ALA A 132 21.07 9.50 24.18
CA ALA A 132 20.94 9.46 25.64
C ALA A 132 20.21 8.20 26.11
N PRO A 133 20.54 7.64 27.30
CA PRO A 133 19.76 6.57 27.90
C PRO A 133 18.29 6.97 28.04
N LEU A 134 17.41 5.98 27.97
CA LEU A 134 15.96 6.19 28.13
C LEU A 134 15.63 6.84 29.47
N GLU A 135 14.74 7.83 29.43
CA GLU A 135 14.29 8.56 30.60
C GLU A 135 12.97 7.97 31.14
N TYR A 136 12.94 7.64 32.44
CA TYR A 136 11.82 7.01 33.12
C TYR A 136 11.26 7.93 34.21
N ASN A 137 10.56 8.98 33.78
CA ASN A 137 10.07 10.03 34.68
C ASN A 137 8.66 9.71 35.17
N LYS A 138 8.45 9.44 36.47
CA LYS A 138 7.09 9.23 37.02
C LYS A 138 6.22 10.48 36.81
N ASP A 139 5.04 10.32 36.22
CA ASP A 139 3.99 11.31 36.32
C ASP A 139 3.40 11.27 37.74
N TYR A 140 3.84 12.20 38.58
CA TYR A 140 3.38 12.32 39.95
C TYR A 140 1.90 12.69 40.09
N THR A 141 1.24 13.14 39.01
CA THR A 141 -0.22 13.30 39.02
C THR A 141 -0.95 11.96 39.00
N ILE A 142 -0.31 10.87 38.57
CA ILE A 142 -0.83 9.50 38.63
C ILE A 142 -0.22 8.76 39.83
N TYR A 143 1.10 8.75 39.96
CA TYR A 143 1.81 7.96 40.97
C TYR A 143 1.53 8.36 42.43
N ASN A 144 1.03 9.58 42.69
CA ASN A 144 0.62 10.00 44.03
C ASN A 144 -0.89 9.87 44.29
N GLN A 145 -1.67 9.32 43.34
CA GLN A 145 -3.10 9.11 43.52
C GLN A 145 -3.39 7.71 44.04
N ASP A 146 -4.12 7.63 45.15
CA ASP A 146 -4.67 6.39 45.69
C ASP A 146 -5.94 6.00 44.92
N ALA A 147 -5.76 5.64 43.65
CA ALA A 147 -6.80 5.28 42.69
C ALA A 147 -6.26 4.28 41.67
N LEU A 148 -7.15 3.51 41.03
CA LEU A 148 -6.78 2.58 39.96
C LEU A 148 -6.49 3.34 38.66
N TYR A 149 -5.39 2.95 37.98
CA TYR A 149 -5.00 3.42 36.66
C TYR A 149 -4.82 2.24 35.67
N PRO A 150 -5.34 2.32 34.44
CA PRO A 150 -6.40 3.25 34.06
C PRO A 150 -7.67 3.01 34.90
N GLU A 151 -8.54 4.02 35.00
CA GLU A 151 -9.82 3.90 35.71
C GLU A 151 -10.73 2.85 35.05
N ASN A 152 -10.66 2.73 33.72
CA ASN A 152 -11.36 1.72 32.93
C ASN A 152 -10.36 0.92 32.09
N PRO A 153 -10.42 -0.42 32.09
CA PRO A 153 -9.54 -1.26 31.28
C PRO A 153 -9.93 -1.27 29.79
N ILE A 154 -11.12 -0.77 29.45
CA ILE A 154 -11.62 -0.65 28.08
C ILE A 154 -11.77 0.84 27.73
N ILE A 155 -11.23 1.24 26.60
CA ILE A 155 -11.28 2.61 26.09
C ILE A 155 -11.79 2.55 24.64
N THR A 156 -12.71 3.45 24.28
CA THR A 156 -13.18 3.60 22.91
C THR A 156 -12.91 4.99 22.36
N SER A 157 -12.59 5.08 21.07
CA SER A 157 -12.50 6.35 20.38
C SER A 157 -13.89 6.94 20.14
N LYS A 158 -13.94 8.20 19.71
CA LYS A 158 -15.10 8.68 18.95
C LYS A 158 -15.16 7.93 17.60
N PRO A 159 -16.35 7.78 17.00
CA PRO A 159 -16.45 7.33 15.62
C PRO A 159 -15.58 8.17 14.69
N THR A 160 -14.85 7.50 13.82
CA THR A 160 -14.08 8.04 12.69
C THR A 160 -14.37 7.19 11.45
N SER A 161 -13.68 7.43 10.34
CA SER A 161 -13.88 6.68 9.09
C SER A 161 -12.57 6.27 8.45
N ILE A 162 -12.53 5.10 7.82
CA ILE A 162 -11.44 4.69 6.93
C ILE A 162 -12.08 4.49 5.56
N ARG A 163 -11.81 5.39 4.61
CA ARG A 163 -12.35 5.31 3.23
C ARG A 163 -13.85 4.98 3.17
N GLY A 164 -14.66 5.74 3.90
CA GLY A 164 -16.12 5.59 3.95
C GLY A 164 -16.66 4.49 4.87
N VAL A 165 -15.79 3.70 5.52
CA VAL A 165 -16.19 2.74 6.57
C VAL A 165 -16.10 3.43 7.93
N ASP A 166 -17.26 3.65 8.55
CA ASP A 166 -17.33 4.17 9.93
C ASP A 166 -16.75 3.13 10.90
N VAL A 167 -15.80 3.54 11.73
CA VAL A 167 -15.10 2.70 12.70
C VAL A 167 -14.97 3.38 14.07
N ILE A 168 -14.75 2.57 15.11
CA ILE A 168 -14.19 3.00 16.39
C ILE A 168 -12.93 2.20 16.68
N SER A 169 -11.95 2.81 17.33
CA SER A 169 -10.85 2.09 17.98
C SER A 169 -11.35 1.54 19.30
N LEU A 170 -11.23 0.22 19.50
CA LEU A 170 -11.44 -0.44 20.78
C LEU A 170 -10.08 -0.77 21.38
N GLY A 171 -9.70 -0.07 22.44
CA GLY A 171 -8.48 -0.30 23.20
C GLY A 171 -8.75 -1.09 24.48
N ILE A 172 -7.94 -2.12 24.71
CA ILE A 172 -8.00 -2.98 25.89
C ILE A 172 -6.64 -2.92 26.59
N LYS A 173 -6.66 -2.42 27.82
CA LYS A 173 -5.58 -2.56 28.81
C LYS A 173 -6.09 -3.52 29.86
N PRO A 174 -5.72 -4.81 29.83
CA PRO A 174 -6.28 -5.82 30.72
C PRO A 174 -5.64 -5.75 32.12
N PHE A 175 -5.36 -4.53 32.59
CA PHE A 175 -4.69 -4.22 33.84
C PHE A 175 -5.32 -3.00 34.50
N GLN A 176 -5.36 -3.00 35.82
CA GLN A 176 -5.57 -1.79 36.61
C GLN A 176 -4.60 -1.79 37.79
N TYR A 177 -3.92 -0.67 38.00
CA TYR A 177 -2.87 -0.53 38.99
C TYR A 177 -3.12 0.67 39.91
N ASN A 178 -3.06 0.46 41.22
CA ASN A 178 -3.01 1.56 42.18
C ASN A 178 -1.56 1.76 42.64
N PRO A 179 -0.94 2.92 42.31
CA PRO A 179 0.47 3.17 42.62
C PRO A 179 0.74 3.44 44.12
N VAL A 180 -0.25 3.91 44.88
CA VAL A 180 -0.11 4.16 46.32
C VAL A 180 -0.23 2.87 47.11
N SER A 181 -1.26 2.05 46.82
CA SER A 181 -1.47 0.77 47.49
C SER A 181 -0.61 -0.37 46.92
N LYS A 182 0.05 -0.15 45.78
CA LYS A 182 0.87 -1.13 45.04
C LYS A 182 0.10 -2.40 44.67
N GLN A 183 -1.17 -2.23 44.30
CA GLN A 183 -2.05 -3.33 43.91
C GLN A 183 -2.25 -3.34 42.40
N LEU A 184 -1.96 -4.47 41.75
CA LEU A 184 -2.20 -4.73 40.33
C LEU A 184 -3.33 -5.75 40.16
N ILE A 185 -4.36 -5.38 39.43
CA ILE A 185 -5.45 -6.25 38.98
C ILE A 185 -5.15 -6.62 37.53
N VAL A 186 -5.10 -7.91 37.23
CA VAL A 186 -4.94 -8.45 35.88
C VAL A 186 -6.26 -9.09 35.47
N TYR A 187 -6.81 -8.67 34.33
CA TYR A 187 -7.96 -9.33 33.70
C TYR A 187 -7.44 -10.43 32.80
N THR A 188 -7.63 -11.70 33.18
CA THR A 188 -7.14 -12.84 32.39
C THR A 188 -8.06 -13.17 31.23
N ASP A 189 -9.35 -12.89 31.38
CA ASP A 189 -10.35 -13.01 30.33
C ASP A 189 -11.36 -11.87 30.47
N MET A 190 -11.79 -11.33 29.34
CA MET A 190 -12.78 -10.26 29.24
C MET A 190 -13.72 -10.59 28.09
N VAL A 191 -15.02 -10.73 28.37
CA VAL A 191 -16.05 -10.80 27.34
C VAL A 191 -16.64 -9.41 27.19
N ILE A 192 -16.54 -8.84 26.00
CA ILE A 192 -16.86 -7.45 25.69
C ILE A 192 -17.95 -7.45 24.63
N ASP A 193 -19.05 -6.78 24.93
CA ASP A 193 -20.16 -6.57 24.00
C ASP A 193 -20.15 -5.11 23.53
N VAL A 194 -20.01 -4.94 22.21
CA VAL A 194 -20.01 -3.67 21.51
C VAL A 194 -21.34 -3.55 20.77
N GLN A 195 -22.31 -2.85 21.37
CA GLN A 195 -23.65 -2.69 20.82
C GLN A 195 -23.75 -1.47 19.91
N PHE A 196 -24.44 -1.64 18.78
CA PHE A 196 -24.75 -0.58 17.83
C PHE A 196 -26.16 -0.05 18.09
N ILE A 197 -26.26 1.21 18.51
CA ILE A 197 -27.52 1.87 18.88
C ILE A 197 -27.85 2.96 17.86
N GLY A 198 -28.99 2.82 17.19
CA GLY A 198 -29.43 3.76 16.16
C GLY A 198 -28.78 3.48 14.80
N GLY A 199 -28.54 4.53 14.01
CA GLY A 199 -28.00 4.40 12.66
C GLY A 199 -28.99 3.83 11.63
N ASN A 200 -28.47 3.49 10.44
CA ASN A 200 -29.24 2.99 9.29
C ASN A 200 -28.92 1.53 8.92
N ASN A 201 -28.17 0.80 9.76
CA ASN A 201 -27.67 -0.58 9.52
C ASN A 201 -26.82 -0.75 8.26
N LYS A 202 -26.31 0.33 7.66
CA LYS A 202 -25.38 0.29 6.54
C LYS A 202 -23.95 0.39 7.04
N PHE A 203 -23.09 -0.51 6.60
CA PHE A 203 -21.65 -0.46 6.86
C PHE A 203 -20.93 -0.04 5.58
N GLY A 204 -20.11 0.99 5.67
CA GLY A 204 -19.38 1.51 4.52
C GLY A 204 -20.22 2.33 3.54
N GLU A 205 -19.53 3.07 2.68
CA GLU A 205 -20.10 3.70 1.49
C GLU A 205 -19.68 2.91 0.24
N ASP A 206 -20.65 2.27 -0.42
CA ASP A 206 -20.41 1.38 -1.57
C ASP A 206 -19.55 2.03 -2.67
N ARG A 207 -19.72 3.34 -2.89
CA ARG A 207 -18.96 4.13 -3.87
C ARG A 207 -17.46 4.15 -3.56
N LEU A 208 -17.07 4.19 -2.29
CA LEU A 208 -15.69 4.29 -1.83
C LEU A 208 -14.98 2.92 -1.74
N ARG A 209 -15.73 1.82 -1.62
CA ARG A 209 -15.20 0.44 -1.63
C ARG A 209 -14.49 0.11 -2.93
N ASN A 210 -13.35 -0.57 -2.90
CA ASN A 210 -12.62 -0.90 -4.11
C ASN A 210 -11.63 -2.04 -3.82
N ILE A 211 -11.56 -3.02 -4.73
CA ILE A 211 -10.71 -4.21 -4.60
C ILE A 211 -9.26 -3.88 -4.22
N TRP A 212 -8.71 -2.78 -4.70
CA TRP A 212 -7.32 -2.40 -4.42
C TRP A 212 -7.12 -1.86 -3.00
N PHE A 213 -8.15 -1.35 -2.35
CA PHE A 213 -8.10 -0.82 -0.99
C PHE A 213 -8.68 -1.79 0.06
N GLU A 214 -9.47 -2.79 -0.36
CA GLU A 214 -10.01 -3.80 0.55
C GLU A 214 -8.94 -4.49 1.41
N PRO A 215 -7.74 -4.86 0.90
CA PRO A 215 -6.70 -5.45 1.73
C PRO A 215 -6.27 -4.57 2.91
N ILE A 216 -6.26 -3.24 2.74
CA ILE A 216 -5.94 -2.28 3.82
C ILE A 216 -7.05 -2.27 4.89
N LEU A 217 -8.31 -2.34 4.47
CA LEU A 217 -9.45 -2.41 5.39
C LEU A 217 -9.44 -3.74 6.16
N GLN A 218 -9.19 -4.85 5.47
CA GLN A 218 -9.18 -6.19 6.03
C GLN A 218 -8.05 -6.37 7.06
N SER A 219 -6.87 -5.78 6.83
CA SER A 219 -5.76 -5.84 7.79
C SER A 219 -6.01 -5.03 9.07
N ALA A 220 -6.92 -4.05 9.04
CA ALA A 220 -7.11 -3.10 10.14
C ALA A 220 -8.40 -3.33 10.96
N ILE A 221 -9.46 -3.84 10.32
CA ILE A 221 -10.81 -3.96 10.90
C ILE A 221 -11.06 -5.40 11.36
N LEU A 222 -11.24 -5.59 12.67
CA LEU A 222 -11.42 -6.93 13.27
C LEU A 222 -12.67 -7.66 12.75
N ASN A 223 -13.75 -6.93 12.50
CA ASN A 223 -15.02 -7.46 12.02
C ASN A 223 -15.27 -7.15 10.54
N TYR A 224 -14.22 -7.08 9.71
CA TYR A 224 -14.29 -6.75 8.29
C TYR A 224 -15.38 -7.54 7.53
N ASP A 225 -15.59 -8.81 7.85
CA ASP A 225 -16.60 -9.67 7.22
C ASP A 225 -18.05 -9.16 7.36
N ILE A 226 -18.33 -8.17 8.21
CA ILE A 226 -19.63 -7.52 8.30
C ILE A 226 -19.90 -6.57 7.12
N LEU A 227 -18.85 -6.10 6.46
CA LEU A 227 -18.97 -5.18 5.35
C LEU A 227 -19.66 -5.89 4.17
N PRO A 228 -20.56 -5.21 3.44
CA PRO A 228 -21.14 -5.76 2.22
C PRO A 228 -20.05 -6.12 1.20
N GLU A 229 -20.35 -7.09 0.35
CA GLU A 229 -19.52 -7.42 -0.81
C GLU A 229 -19.33 -6.17 -1.69
N TYR A 230 -18.11 -5.93 -2.16
CA TYR A 230 -17.78 -4.81 -3.02
C TYR A 230 -18.05 -5.15 -4.49
N GLU A 231 -18.40 -4.14 -5.29
CA GLU A 231 -18.61 -4.33 -6.73
C GLU A 231 -17.29 -4.19 -7.50
N LEU A 232 -16.90 -5.24 -8.25
CA LEU A 232 -15.71 -5.22 -9.12
C LEU A 232 -15.87 -4.29 -10.32
N ASN A 233 -17.01 -4.38 -11.01
CA ASN A 233 -17.28 -3.66 -12.26
C ASN A 233 -18.18 -2.44 -12.00
N LYS A 234 -17.59 -1.38 -11.44
CA LYS A 234 -18.32 -0.13 -11.26
C LYS A 234 -18.56 0.57 -12.60
N THR A 235 -19.76 1.10 -12.78
CA THR A 235 -20.07 1.94 -13.94
C THR A 235 -20.31 3.36 -13.47
N SER A 236 -19.63 4.34 -14.10
CA SER A 236 -19.97 5.74 -13.86
C SER A 236 -21.22 6.06 -14.66
N SER A 237 -22.18 6.69 -14.00
CA SER A 237 -23.46 7.07 -14.60
C SER A 237 -23.57 8.56 -14.85
N HIS A 238 -22.67 9.35 -14.25
CA HIS A 238 -22.71 10.81 -14.30
C HIS A 238 -21.48 11.46 -14.93
N ARG A 239 -20.35 10.75 -15.05
CA ARG A 239 -19.05 11.33 -15.46
C ARG A 239 -18.28 10.41 -16.40
N THR A 240 -17.49 10.99 -17.28
CA THR A 240 -16.58 10.27 -18.19
C THR A 240 -15.17 10.12 -17.63
N ASP A 241 -14.84 10.88 -16.59
CA ASP A 241 -13.45 11.09 -16.13
C ASP A 241 -13.25 10.55 -14.69
N ASP A 242 -13.98 9.50 -14.32
CA ASP A 242 -13.83 8.87 -13.02
C ASP A 242 -12.68 7.84 -13.05
N TYR A 243 -11.61 8.11 -12.31
CA TYR A 243 -10.39 7.30 -12.28
C TYR A 243 -10.14 6.69 -10.90
N GLU A 244 -9.72 5.42 -10.88
CA GLU A 244 -9.20 4.74 -9.69
C GLU A 244 -7.76 5.18 -9.38
N TYR A 245 -7.00 5.58 -10.41
CA TYR A 245 -5.63 6.06 -10.29
C TYR A 245 -5.46 7.37 -11.03
N ILE A 246 -5.06 8.42 -10.32
CA ILE A 246 -4.83 9.74 -10.93
C ILE A 246 -3.32 9.99 -10.98
N VAL A 247 -2.83 10.35 -12.16
CA VAL A 247 -1.46 10.83 -12.36
C VAL A 247 -1.50 12.35 -12.50
N ILE A 248 -0.90 13.07 -11.54
CA ILE A 248 -0.78 14.53 -11.56
C ILE A 248 0.63 14.90 -12.01
N THR A 249 0.75 15.76 -13.02
CA THR A 249 2.04 16.09 -13.65
C THR A 249 2.12 17.57 -14.06
N PRO A 250 3.32 18.18 -14.20
CA PRO A 250 3.47 19.50 -14.81
C PRO A 250 2.92 19.57 -16.22
N ASP A 251 2.64 20.78 -16.69
CA ASP A 251 2.04 21.03 -18.02
C ASP A 251 3.02 20.80 -19.20
N ASP A 252 4.24 20.34 -18.90
CA ASP A 252 5.27 20.08 -19.89
C ASP A 252 4.88 18.87 -20.77
N PRO A 253 4.88 19.00 -22.12
CA PRO A 253 4.48 17.91 -23.01
C PRO A 253 5.27 16.61 -22.85
N VAL A 254 6.54 16.70 -22.42
CA VAL A 254 7.37 15.51 -22.17
C VAL A 254 6.92 14.79 -20.91
N PHE A 255 6.62 15.54 -19.84
CA PHE A 255 6.07 14.99 -18.61
C PHE A 255 4.70 14.33 -18.86
N LEU A 256 3.84 15.00 -19.63
CA LEU A 256 2.54 14.48 -20.04
C LEU A 256 2.66 13.15 -20.82
N ALA A 257 3.56 13.07 -21.81
CA ALA A 257 3.74 11.84 -22.60
C ALA A 257 4.22 10.64 -21.75
N TRP A 258 5.06 10.91 -20.74
CA TRP A 258 5.48 9.89 -19.79
C TRP A 258 4.37 9.48 -18.81
N ALA A 259 3.56 10.44 -18.35
CA ALA A 259 2.37 10.16 -17.56
C ALA A 259 1.34 9.31 -18.34
N ASP A 260 1.13 9.61 -19.62
CA ASP A 260 0.27 8.83 -20.52
C ASP A 260 0.76 7.39 -20.67
N SER A 261 2.08 7.17 -20.72
CA SER A 261 2.65 5.82 -20.78
C SER A 261 2.29 4.98 -19.54
N ILE A 262 2.19 5.60 -18.37
CA ILE A 262 1.72 4.94 -17.13
C ILE A 262 0.22 4.68 -17.22
N SER A 263 -0.56 5.69 -17.64
CA SER A 263 -2.01 5.56 -17.78
C SER A 263 -2.39 4.41 -18.73
N ILE A 264 -1.79 4.34 -19.91
CA ILE A 264 -2.02 3.26 -20.88
C ILE A 264 -1.71 1.90 -20.25
N PHE A 265 -0.54 1.75 -19.63
CA PHE A 265 -0.13 0.47 -19.04
C PHE A 265 -1.08 -0.01 -17.94
N ARG A 266 -1.58 0.90 -17.11
CA ARG A 266 -2.48 0.60 -15.99
C ARG A 266 -3.93 0.41 -16.43
N ASN A 267 -4.41 1.17 -17.41
CA ASN A 267 -5.72 0.90 -18.02
C ASN A 267 -5.75 -0.46 -18.72
N GLU A 268 -4.69 -0.84 -19.44
CA GLU A 268 -4.58 -2.20 -19.98
C GLU A 268 -4.62 -3.27 -18.87
N GLN A 269 -4.12 -2.96 -17.67
CA GLN A 269 -4.19 -3.83 -16.49
C GLN A 269 -5.57 -3.82 -15.80
N GLY A 270 -6.53 -3.03 -16.29
CA GLY A 270 -7.86 -2.88 -15.71
C GLY A 270 -7.93 -1.93 -14.52
N ILE A 271 -6.91 -1.10 -14.30
CA ILE A 271 -6.91 -0.02 -13.31
C ILE A 271 -7.24 1.28 -14.05
N ARG A 272 -8.44 1.82 -13.82
CA ARG A 272 -8.91 3.03 -14.53
C ARG A 272 -8.02 4.22 -14.18
N THR A 273 -7.17 4.63 -15.11
CA THR A 273 -6.09 5.58 -14.86
C THR A 273 -6.21 6.83 -15.71
N GLY A 274 -6.28 7.99 -15.08
CA GLY A 274 -6.33 9.28 -15.76
C GLY A 274 -5.08 10.12 -15.51
N VAL A 275 -4.79 11.01 -16.44
CA VAL A 275 -3.70 12.00 -16.33
C VAL A 275 -4.30 13.39 -16.28
N VAL A 276 -3.83 14.20 -15.33
CA VAL A 276 -4.17 15.62 -15.25
C VAL A 276 -2.91 16.45 -15.05
N THR A 277 -2.88 17.61 -15.70
CA THR A 277 -1.78 18.56 -15.54
C THR A 277 -2.03 19.52 -14.37
N THR A 278 -0.98 20.17 -13.89
CA THR A 278 -1.13 21.24 -12.88
C THR A 278 -2.04 22.37 -13.37
N ALA A 279 -2.09 22.67 -14.67
CA ALA A 279 -3.00 23.64 -15.25
C ALA A 279 -4.46 23.16 -15.20
N ASP A 280 -4.73 21.89 -15.47
CA ASP A 280 -6.08 21.32 -15.46
C ASP A 280 -6.72 21.43 -14.07
N ILE A 281 -5.92 21.26 -13.03
CA ILE A 281 -6.38 21.28 -11.63
C ILE A 281 -6.32 22.67 -10.97
N GLY A 282 -5.97 23.72 -11.73
CA GLY A 282 -6.00 25.11 -11.26
C GLY A 282 -4.67 25.66 -10.72
N GLY A 283 -3.57 24.94 -10.89
CA GLY A 283 -2.19 25.39 -10.67
C GLY A 283 -1.38 24.48 -9.74
N ASN A 284 -0.05 24.64 -9.78
CA ASN A 284 0.88 23.96 -8.85
C ASN A 284 0.89 24.65 -7.47
N THR A 285 -0.21 24.50 -6.73
CA THR A 285 -0.34 25.00 -5.34
C THR A 285 -0.94 23.92 -4.46
N VAL A 286 -0.57 23.91 -3.17
CA VAL A 286 -1.12 22.98 -2.18
C VAL A 286 -2.64 22.94 -2.23
N THR A 287 -3.27 24.12 -2.17
CA THR A 287 -4.73 24.23 -2.18
C THR A 287 -5.37 23.68 -3.46
N ALA A 288 -4.76 23.91 -4.63
CA ALA A 288 -5.32 23.43 -5.89
C ALA A 288 -5.26 21.89 -5.99
N ILE A 289 -4.10 21.31 -5.66
CA ILE A 289 -3.90 19.85 -5.67
C ILE A 289 -4.82 19.18 -4.65
N GLU A 290 -4.84 19.66 -3.40
CA GLU A 290 -5.70 19.15 -2.34
C GLU A 290 -7.19 19.27 -2.71
N SER A 291 -7.62 20.43 -3.23
CA SER A 291 -9.02 20.63 -3.63
C SER A 291 -9.44 19.68 -4.74
N TYR A 292 -8.56 19.42 -5.71
CA TYR A 292 -8.85 18.51 -6.81
C TYR A 292 -8.98 17.05 -6.31
N ILE A 293 -8.03 16.59 -5.50
CA ILE A 293 -8.07 15.23 -4.92
C ILE A 293 -9.31 15.07 -4.02
N ASN A 294 -9.60 16.07 -3.18
CA ASN A 294 -10.77 16.06 -2.31
C ASN A 294 -12.08 16.07 -3.14
N ASP A 295 -12.17 16.87 -4.21
CA ASP A 295 -13.34 16.86 -5.10
C ASP A 295 -13.54 15.49 -5.76
N ALA A 296 -12.45 14.89 -6.26
CA ALA A 296 -12.49 13.57 -6.88
C ALA A 296 -12.98 12.49 -5.89
N TYR A 297 -12.38 12.45 -4.69
CA TYR A 297 -12.79 11.52 -3.65
C TYR A 297 -14.26 11.72 -3.23
N ASN A 298 -14.69 12.96 -3.03
CA ASN A 298 -16.01 13.26 -2.49
C ASN A 298 -17.15 13.20 -3.52
N THR A 299 -16.88 13.36 -4.82
CA THR A 299 -17.95 13.60 -5.82
C THR A 299 -18.01 12.60 -6.98
N TRP A 300 -16.96 11.84 -7.26
CA TRP A 300 -16.93 10.92 -8.42
C TRP A 300 -17.69 9.62 -8.15
N ASP A 301 -18.36 9.05 -9.15
CA ASP A 301 -19.02 7.74 -8.97
C ASP A 301 -17.97 6.64 -8.73
N ILE A 302 -16.76 6.80 -9.29
CA ILE A 302 -15.59 5.95 -9.02
C ILE A 302 -14.46 6.84 -8.47
N PRO A 303 -14.30 6.92 -7.13
CA PRO A 303 -13.30 7.75 -6.49
C PRO A 303 -11.90 7.17 -6.63
N PRO A 304 -10.85 8.01 -6.67
CA PRO A 304 -9.47 7.54 -6.73
C PRO A 304 -9.13 6.70 -5.50
N VAL A 305 -8.44 5.58 -5.74
CA VAL A 305 -7.80 4.74 -4.73
C VAL A 305 -6.35 5.13 -4.55
N ALA A 306 -5.72 5.68 -5.60
CA ALA A 306 -4.36 6.19 -5.50
C ALA A 306 -4.13 7.44 -6.34
N VAL A 307 -3.12 8.22 -5.96
CA VAL A 307 -2.59 9.36 -6.71
C VAL A 307 -1.08 9.24 -6.85
N LEU A 308 -0.58 9.48 -8.06
CA LEU A 308 0.85 9.61 -8.34
C LEU A 308 1.19 11.05 -8.72
N LEU A 309 2.15 11.62 -8.02
CA LEU A 309 2.73 12.92 -8.32
C LEU A 309 4.01 12.72 -9.15
N ILE A 310 4.05 13.25 -10.38
CA ILE A 310 5.22 13.20 -11.24
C ILE A 310 5.86 14.57 -11.30
N GLY A 311 7.04 14.71 -10.70
CA GLY A 311 7.80 15.96 -10.63
C GLY A 311 8.54 16.05 -9.30
N ASP A 312 9.74 16.62 -9.37
CA ASP A 312 10.48 17.00 -8.17
C ASP A 312 9.71 18.05 -7.33
N TYR A 313 10.10 18.26 -6.08
CA TYR A 313 9.43 19.23 -5.23
C TYR A 313 9.72 20.67 -5.62
N GLY A 314 8.66 21.47 -5.71
CA GLY A 314 8.76 22.88 -6.04
C GLY A 314 7.43 23.48 -6.46
N THR A 315 7.44 24.79 -6.67
CA THR A 315 6.26 25.59 -7.04
C THR A 315 6.35 26.17 -8.45
N VAL A 316 7.43 25.88 -9.19
CA VAL A 316 7.72 26.48 -10.49
C VAL A 316 8.38 25.48 -11.43
N GLY A 317 8.12 25.61 -12.74
CA GLY A 317 8.66 24.71 -13.75
C GLY A 317 8.12 23.29 -13.61
N ASN A 318 8.94 22.29 -13.92
CA ASN A 318 8.56 20.88 -13.92
C ASN A 318 8.64 20.27 -12.52
N THR A 319 7.89 20.85 -11.59
CA THR A 319 7.84 20.46 -10.18
C THR A 319 6.41 20.33 -9.68
N ILE A 320 6.21 19.60 -8.58
CA ILE A 320 4.92 19.44 -7.89
C ILE A 320 5.11 19.73 -6.40
N VAL A 321 4.32 20.67 -5.87
CA VAL A 321 4.40 21.11 -4.47
C VAL A 321 3.70 20.13 -3.51
N SER A 322 4.16 20.10 -2.26
CA SER A 322 3.52 19.39 -1.15
C SER A 322 3.31 20.30 0.07
N PRO A 323 2.34 19.99 0.94
CA PRO A 323 2.16 20.64 2.23
C PRO A 323 3.36 20.41 3.17
N ILE A 324 3.46 21.28 4.19
CA ILE A 324 4.37 21.07 5.33
C ILE A 324 3.50 20.77 6.56
N TRP A 325 3.63 19.57 7.11
CA TRP A 325 2.95 19.18 8.35
C TRP A 325 3.66 19.80 9.56
N ASP A 326 2.90 20.44 10.45
CA ASP A 326 3.34 21.10 11.69
C ASP A 326 4.62 21.96 11.60
N ASN A 327 4.87 22.62 10.46
CA ASN A 327 6.14 23.32 10.17
C ASN A 327 7.40 22.44 10.32
N TYR A 328 7.23 21.12 10.30
CA TYR A 328 8.27 20.14 10.56
C TYR A 328 8.72 19.44 9.28
N CYS A 329 7.86 18.63 8.67
CA CYS A 329 8.22 17.80 7.52
C CYS A 329 7.33 18.11 6.30
N VAL A 330 7.92 17.98 5.10
CA VAL A 330 7.14 17.99 3.86
C VAL A 330 6.35 16.67 3.77
N SER A 331 5.07 16.75 3.43
CA SER A 331 4.17 15.60 3.54
C SER A 331 3.12 15.51 2.44
N ASP A 332 3.25 14.51 1.57
CA ASP A 332 2.19 14.12 0.61
C ASP A 332 1.02 13.40 1.33
N HIS A 333 1.22 12.89 2.55
CA HIS A 333 0.16 12.26 3.36
C HIS A 333 -1.05 13.18 3.56
N ILE A 334 -0.82 14.49 3.66
CA ILE A 334 -1.89 15.47 3.82
C ILE A 334 -2.85 15.48 2.61
N TYR A 335 -2.37 15.18 1.40
CA TYR A 335 -3.25 15.02 0.23
C TYR A 335 -4.07 13.72 0.28
N ALA A 336 -3.62 12.74 1.06
CA ALA A 336 -4.25 11.43 1.20
C ALA A 336 -5.33 11.41 2.29
N ASP A 337 -5.18 12.23 3.33
CA ASP A 337 -6.14 12.41 4.44
C ASP A 337 -7.27 13.37 4.05
N VAL A 338 -8.19 12.88 3.21
CA VAL A 338 -9.31 13.68 2.67
C VAL A 338 -10.33 14.02 3.76
N THR A 339 -10.51 13.12 4.72
CA THR A 339 -11.48 13.28 5.82
C THR A 339 -10.94 14.12 6.98
N GLY A 340 -9.62 14.38 7.03
CA GLY A 340 -8.97 15.21 8.04
C GLY A 340 -8.93 14.52 9.41
N ASN A 341 -8.77 13.19 9.42
CA ASN A 341 -8.79 12.37 10.62
C ASN A 341 -7.48 11.62 10.87
N GLU A 342 -6.40 12.05 10.19
CA GLU A 342 -5.04 11.52 10.27
C GLU A 342 -4.86 10.12 9.63
N ILE A 343 -5.88 9.63 8.92
CA ILE A 343 -5.86 8.34 8.22
C ILE A 343 -5.93 8.58 6.71
N GLU A 344 -5.10 7.85 5.94
CA GLU A 344 -5.15 7.95 4.48
C GLU A 344 -6.44 7.35 3.94
N ASP A 345 -7.21 8.16 3.22
CA ASP A 345 -8.41 7.75 2.49
C ASP A 345 -8.06 7.14 1.12
N LEU A 346 -6.85 7.38 0.62
CA LEU A 346 -6.30 6.89 -0.65
C LEU A 346 -4.77 6.83 -0.59
N VAL A 347 -4.14 6.08 -1.50
CA VAL A 347 -2.68 5.85 -1.51
C VAL A 347 -1.94 6.96 -2.26
N LEU A 348 -0.84 7.49 -1.70
CA LEU A 348 0.02 8.49 -2.35
C LEU A 348 1.38 7.90 -2.78
N ALA A 349 1.84 8.33 -3.95
CA ALA A 349 3.12 7.96 -4.53
C ALA A 349 3.75 9.16 -5.25
N ARG A 350 5.09 9.18 -5.35
CA ARG A 350 5.82 10.25 -6.05
C ARG A 350 6.97 9.74 -6.93
N ILE A 351 7.09 10.29 -8.13
CA ILE A 351 8.28 10.19 -8.98
C ILE A 351 8.93 11.58 -9.05
N THR A 352 10.06 11.75 -8.37
CA THR A 352 10.81 13.02 -8.26
C THR A 352 11.70 13.28 -9.48
N ALA A 353 11.15 13.25 -10.69
CA ALA A 353 11.92 13.55 -11.90
C ALA A 353 12.00 15.06 -12.17
N ARG A 354 13.15 15.53 -12.67
CA ARG A 354 13.40 16.95 -13.02
C ARG A 354 13.34 17.21 -14.52
N ASP A 355 13.61 16.20 -15.33
CA ASP A 355 13.69 16.29 -16.78
C ASP A 355 13.37 14.95 -17.47
N GLU A 356 13.38 14.96 -18.81
CA GLU A 356 13.12 13.80 -19.66
C GLU A 356 14.03 12.60 -19.36
N SER A 357 15.31 12.84 -19.05
CA SER A 357 16.27 11.75 -18.83
C SER A 357 15.95 11.02 -17.53
N GLU A 358 15.54 11.75 -16.49
CA GLU A 358 15.13 11.14 -15.23
C GLU A 358 13.77 10.46 -15.34
N LEU A 359 12.84 11.03 -16.10
CA LEU A 359 11.56 10.38 -16.40
C LEU A 359 11.75 9.03 -17.09
N ASP A 360 12.58 9.00 -18.14
CA ASP A 360 12.92 7.76 -18.86
C ASP A 360 13.50 6.72 -17.90
N ILE A 361 14.52 7.09 -17.11
CA ILE A 361 15.13 6.17 -16.16
C ILE A 361 14.11 5.61 -15.15
N MET A 362 13.32 6.48 -14.50
CA MET A 362 12.47 6.07 -13.39
C MET A 362 11.24 5.31 -13.86
N ILE A 363 10.58 5.79 -14.93
CA ILE A 363 9.34 5.19 -15.42
C ILE A 363 9.63 3.94 -16.24
N SER A 364 10.65 3.94 -17.11
CA SER A 364 11.01 2.73 -17.86
C SER A 364 11.44 1.60 -16.92
N LYS A 365 12.23 1.87 -15.86
CA LYS A 365 12.57 0.86 -14.85
C LYS A 365 11.33 0.18 -14.26
N MET A 366 10.34 0.96 -13.85
CA MET A 366 9.10 0.42 -13.29
C MET A 366 8.31 -0.40 -14.31
N LEU A 367 8.08 0.15 -15.51
CA LEU A 367 7.26 -0.50 -16.52
C LEU A 367 7.93 -1.76 -17.10
N ASP A 368 9.25 -1.71 -17.32
CA ASP A 368 10.02 -2.83 -17.84
C ASP A 368 10.16 -3.94 -16.80
N TYR A 369 10.28 -3.59 -15.51
CA TYR A 369 10.27 -4.58 -14.44
C TYR A 369 8.96 -5.38 -14.40
N GLU A 370 7.80 -4.76 -14.67
CA GLU A 370 6.52 -5.48 -14.70
C GLU A 370 6.22 -6.17 -16.04
N ARG A 371 6.77 -5.69 -17.16
CA ARG A 371 6.63 -6.32 -18.48
C ARG A 371 7.55 -7.52 -18.65
N THR A 372 8.79 -7.37 -18.18
CA THR A 372 9.88 -8.33 -18.31
C THR A 372 10.57 -8.51 -16.95
N PRO A 373 9.85 -9.10 -15.97
CA PRO A 373 10.44 -9.34 -14.66
C PRO A 373 11.67 -10.27 -14.76
N PRO A 374 12.65 -10.11 -13.86
CA PRO A 374 13.88 -10.90 -13.86
C PRO A 374 13.63 -12.41 -13.83
N GLU A 375 14.39 -13.18 -14.61
CA GLU A 375 14.34 -14.66 -14.59
C GLU A 375 15.37 -15.27 -13.63
N ASP A 376 16.37 -14.49 -13.19
CA ASP A 376 17.41 -14.97 -12.28
C ASP A 376 16.82 -15.22 -10.88
N ALA A 377 16.82 -16.48 -10.46
CA ALA A 377 16.36 -16.89 -9.14
C ALA A 377 17.12 -16.21 -7.99
N ASN A 378 18.38 -15.80 -8.18
CA ASN A 378 19.15 -15.11 -7.14
C ASN A 378 18.51 -13.79 -6.73
N VAL A 379 17.90 -13.06 -7.67
CA VAL A 379 17.18 -11.81 -7.39
C VAL A 379 16.13 -12.03 -6.30
N TYR A 380 15.41 -13.14 -6.37
CA TYR A 380 14.31 -13.44 -5.46
C TYR A 380 14.77 -14.17 -4.20
N ASN A 381 15.80 -15.00 -4.32
CA ASN A 381 16.32 -15.82 -3.22
C ASN A 381 17.22 -15.05 -2.26
N ASN A 382 17.78 -13.91 -2.66
CA ASN A 382 18.78 -13.18 -1.87
C ASN A 382 18.33 -11.76 -1.50
N PRO A 383 17.22 -11.57 -0.76
CA PRO A 383 16.88 -10.26 -0.23
C PRO A 383 17.95 -9.76 0.75
N ILE A 384 18.06 -8.45 0.90
CA ILE A 384 19.16 -7.82 1.63
C ILE A 384 18.62 -7.18 2.92
N THR A 385 19.28 -7.48 4.04
CA THR A 385 19.16 -6.69 5.26
C THR A 385 20.47 -5.94 5.49
N ALA A 386 20.37 -4.64 5.71
CA ALA A 386 21.50 -3.80 6.09
C ALA A 386 21.12 -3.01 7.34
N LEU A 387 21.90 -3.12 8.41
CA LEU A 387 21.53 -2.48 9.67
C LEU A 387 22.75 -2.02 10.47
N GLY A 388 22.51 -0.96 11.25
CA GLY A 388 23.41 -0.48 12.29
C GLY A 388 22.99 -1.03 13.64
N TRP A 389 23.91 -1.70 14.34
CA TRP A 389 23.68 -2.15 15.71
C TRP A 389 23.87 -0.98 16.67
N GLN A 390 22.83 -0.68 17.45
CA GLN A 390 22.88 0.19 18.62
C GLN A 390 22.10 -0.49 19.75
N THR A 391 22.79 -0.83 20.85
CA THR A 391 22.24 -1.65 21.95
C THR A 391 20.96 -1.05 22.56
N GLU A 392 20.77 0.26 22.53
CA GLU A 392 19.59 0.95 23.06
C GLU A 392 18.39 0.96 22.10
N ARG A 393 18.59 0.57 20.83
CA ARG A 393 17.59 0.68 19.74
C ARG A 393 16.97 -0.66 19.39
N TRP A 394 16.04 -0.66 18.45
CA TRP A 394 15.48 -1.86 17.82
C TRP A 394 15.92 -2.04 16.37
N PHE A 395 16.92 -1.30 15.89
CA PHE A 395 17.38 -1.39 14.50
C PHE A 395 17.71 -2.83 14.10
N GLN A 396 18.48 -3.50 14.96
CA GLN A 396 18.82 -4.92 14.87
C GLN A 396 17.61 -5.84 14.92
N ILE A 397 16.60 -5.58 15.75
CA ILE A 397 15.44 -6.47 15.88
C ILE A 397 14.53 -6.31 14.66
N CYS A 398 14.31 -5.08 14.21
CA CYS A 398 13.50 -4.74 13.05
C CYS A 398 13.98 -5.48 11.80
N SER A 399 15.24 -5.27 11.42
CA SER A 399 15.82 -5.89 10.23
C SER A 399 15.98 -7.41 10.37
N GLU A 400 16.38 -7.93 11.53
CA GLU A 400 16.62 -9.37 11.68
C GLU A 400 15.33 -10.17 11.86
N ALA A 401 14.24 -9.59 12.37
CA ALA A 401 12.93 -10.24 12.36
C ALA A 401 12.41 -10.40 10.92
N ILE A 402 12.58 -9.38 10.08
CA ILE A 402 12.23 -9.44 8.65
C ILE A 402 13.12 -10.44 7.91
N GLY A 403 14.42 -10.38 8.16
CA GLY A 403 15.40 -11.31 7.60
C GLY A 403 15.14 -12.76 8.02
N GLY A 404 14.78 -12.96 9.28
CA GLY A 404 14.36 -14.23 9.86
C GLY A 404 13.09 -14.77 9.24
N PHE A 405 12.07 -13.93 9.05
CA PHE A 405 10.86 -14.29 8.31
C PHE A 405 11.17 -14.75 6.89
N TRP A 406 11.98 -13.99 6.15
CA TRP A 406 12.41 -14.38 4.81
C TRP A 406 13.13 -15.73 4.79
N ASN A 407 14.00 -16.01 5.77
CA ASN A 407 14.72 -17.27 5.81
C ASN A 407 13.83 -18.45 6.24
N ASN A 408 13.09 -18.27 7.32
CA ASN A 408 12.42 -19.35 8.03
C ASN A 408 11.06 -19.69 7.44
N GLU A 409 10.31 -18.69 6.96
CA GLU A 409 8.96 -18.87 6.40
C GLU A 409 8.97 -18.83 4.87
N LEU A 410 9.71 -17.91 4.26
CA LEU A 410 9.77 -17.79 2.80
C LEU A 410 10.92 -18.60 2.15
N GLY A 411 11.77 -19.25 2.94
CA GLY A 411 12.86 -20.11 2.44
C GLY A 411 13.95 -19.37 1.65
N LYS A 412 14.20 -18.09 1.96
CA LYS A 412 15.17 -17.23 1.28
C LYS A 412 16.56 -17.26 1.93
N ASP A 413 17.58 -17.08 1.12
CA ASP A 413 18.98 -16.95 1.54
C ASP A 413 19.35 -15.47 1.72
N GLN A 414 18.81 -14.85 2.76
CA GLN A 414 19.04 -13.42 3.03
C GLN A 414 20.53 -13.04 3.12
N ILE A 415 20.89 -11.91 2.53
CA ILE A 415 22.23 -11.32 2.65
C ILE A 415 22.21 -10.29 3.78
N ARG A 416 22.91 -10.60 4.88
CA ARG A 416 23.06 -9.72 6.05
C ARG A 416 24.30 -8.84 5.93
N ILE A 417 24.13 -7.53 6.01
CA ILE A 417 25.21 -6.54 5.89
C ILE A 417 25.16 -5.60 7.11
N ASN A 418 25.78 -6.03 8.20
CA ASN A 418 25.63 -5.36 9.48
C ASN A 418 26.93 -4.64 9.89
N ALA A 419 26.76 -3.49 10.53
CA ALA A 419 27.85 -2.75 11.18
C ALA A 419 27.45 -2.37 12.61
N ILE A 420 28.43 -2.18 13.49
CA ILE A 420 28.18 -1.73 14.87
C ILE A 420 28.38 -0.23 14.92
N TYR A 421 27.31 0.49 15.27
CA TYR A 421 27.38 1.90 15.64
C TYR A 421 27.86 2.02 17.09
N GLU A 422 27.13 1.38 18.02
CA GLU A 422 27.44 1.40 19.45
C GLU A 422 26.99 0.12 20.16
N GLY A 423 27.78 -0.35 21.13
CA GLY A 423 27.51 -1.57 21.91
C GLY A 423 28.33 -2.78 21.46
N ASN A 424 27.98 -3.96 22.00
CA ASN A 424 28.69 -5.22 21.77
C ASN A 424 27.73 -6.42 21.70
N PRO A 425 27.23 -6.80 20.51
CA PRO A 425 26.27 -7.89 20.33
C PRO A 425 26.81 -9.29 20.69
N GLN A 426 28.08 -9.43 21.06
CA GLN A 426 28.61 -10.69 21.58
C GLN A 426 28.24 -10.92 23.05
N VAL A 427 27.90 -9.87 23.79
CA VAL A 427 27.58 -9.95 25.23
C VAL A 427 26.33 -9.15 25.61
N ASP A 428 25.97 -8.14 24.81
CA ASP A 428 24.80 -7.31 25.03
C ASP A 428 23.51 -8.08 24.71
N PRO A 429 22.38 -7.71 25.34
CA PRO A 429 21.07 -8.19 24.92
C PRO A 429 20.73 -7.65 23.52
N TRP A 430 19.66 -8.19 22.92
CA TRP A 430 19.10 -7.66 21.66
C TRP A 430 18.78 -6.18 21.72
N SER A 431 18.34 -5.67 22.87
CA SER A 431 18.24 -4.25 23.16
C SER A 431 18.09 -4.00 24.66
N THR A 432 18.57 -2.87 25.17
CA THR A 432 18.33 -2.43 26.55
C THR A 432 16.99 -1.72 26.72
N TYR A 433 16.28 -1.46 25.62
CA TYR A 433 14.93 -0.92 25.65
C TYR A 433 14.00 -1.85 26.43
N SER A 434 13.13 -1.26 27.25
CA SER A 434 12.44 -2.05 28.26
C SER A 434 11.37 -2.97 27.67
N ASN A 435 10.69 -2.63 26.56
CA ASN A 435 9.72 -3.56 25.92
C ASN A 435 10.38 -4.65 25.07
N THR A 436 11.70 -4.65 24.94
CA THR A 436 12.41 -5.63 24.11
C THR A 436 12.01 -7.07 24.42
N PRO A 437 11.88 -7.50 25.68
CA PRO A 437 11.43 -8.86 25.99
C PRO A 437 10.07 -9.20 25.37
N THR A 438 9.14 -8.25 25.22
CA THR A 438 7.87 -8.50 24.52
C THR A 438 8.12 -8.87 23.06
N ILE A 439 8.92 -8.05 22.38
CA ILE A 439 9.28 -8.26 20.97
C ILE A 439 10.04 -9.58 20.80
N LEU A 440 10.96 -9.92 21.71
CA LEU A 440 11.68 -11.20 21.69
C LEU A 440 10.79 -12.40 22.02
N ASN A 441 9.77 -12.25 22.87
CA ASN A 441 8.80 -13.33 23.08
C ASN A 441 7.95 -13.59 21.85
N TYR A 442 7.78 -12.57 21.00
CA TYR A 442 7.00 -12.68 19.77
C TYR A 442 7.85 -13.18 18.59
N PHE A 443 8.96 -12.52 18.26
CA PHE A 443 9.81 -12.92 17.13
C PHE A 443 10.90 -13.94 17.49
N GLY A 444 11.18 -14.15 18.77
CA GLY A 444 12.20 -15.09 19.23
C GLY A 444 11.73 -16.54 19.29
N PRO A 445 12.54 -17.45 19.85
CA PRO A 445 12.29 -18.89 19.81
C PRO A 445 11.02 -19.36 20.54
N ASP A 446 10.51 -18.56 21.48
CA ASP A 446 9.27 -18.86 22.22
C ASP A 446 8.00 -18.46 21.45
N GLY A 447 8.14 -17.69 20.36
CA GLY A 447 7.06 -17.24 19.48
C GLY A 447 7.26 -17.74 18.06
N LEU A 448 7.39 -16.81 17.11
CA LEU A 448 7.52 -17.08 15.67
C LEU A 448 8.90 -17.64 15.27
N GLY A 449 9.92 -17.50 16.11
CA GLY A 449 11.24 -18.07 15.86
C GLY A 449 12.03 -17.43 14.71
N TYR A 450 11.72 -16.18 14.34
CA TYR A 450 12.43 -15.42 13.30
C TYR A 450 13.85 -15.04 13.73
N ILE A 451 14.06 -14.73 15.01
CA ILE A 451 15.37 -14.44 15.58
C ILE A 451 15.74 -15.42 16.71
N PRO A 452 17.04 -15.71 16.92
CA PRO A 452 17.46 -16.55 18.04
C PRO A 452 17.36 -15.83 19.38
N GLN A 453 17.54 -16.58 20.47
CA GLN A 453 17.41 -16.04 21.83
C GLN A 453 18.39 -14.90 22.11
N THR A 454 19.60 -14.99 21.55
CA THR A 454 20.66 -13.99 21.76
C THR A 454 21.26 -13.52 20.43
N PRO A 455 21.70 -12.25 20.34
CA PRO A 455 22.40 -11.76 19.16
C PRO A 455 23.73 -12.50 18.91
N ALA A 456 24.39 -12.97 19.97
CA ALA A 456 25.63 -13.73 19.87
C ALA A 456 25.46 -15.06 19.12
N GLU A 457 24.31 -15.74 19.30
CA GLU A 457 23.96 -16.95 18.54
C GLU A 457 23.80 -16.68 17.05
N LEU A 458 23.23 -15.53 16.67
CA LEU A 458 23.03 -15.15 15.28
C LEU A 458 24.35 -14.77 14.59
N GLY A 459 25.22 -14.05 15.28
CA GLY A 459 26.49 -13.56 14.75
C GLY A 459 26.34 -12.58 13.57
N GLY A 460 27.44 -12.33 12.84
CA GLY A 460 27.42 -11.53 11.60
C GLY A 460 27.27 -10.02 11.77
N TRP A 461 27.65 -9.47 12.93
CA TRP A 461 27.38 -8.06 13.28
C TRP A 461 28.39 -7.03 12.78
N THR A 462 29.54 -7.45 12.24
CA THR A 462 30.62 -6.54 11.86
C THR A 462 31.08 -6.76 10.42
N GLY A 463 31.72 -5.73 9.87
CA GLY A 463 32.34 -5.78 8.54
C GLY A 463 31.48 -5.17 7.43
N GLY A 464 30.19 -4.93 7.67
CA GLY A 464 29.30 -4.23 6.74
C GLY A 464 29.89 -2.90 6.28
N ASN A 465 29.88 -2.68 4.97
CA ASN A 465 30.43 -1.48 4.34
C ASN A 465 29.81 -1.28 2.95
N ALA A 466 30.05 -0.10 2.35
CA ALA A 466 29.48 0.24 1.06
C ALA A 466 29.80 -0.72 -0.09
N THR A 467 30.97 -1.36 -0.09
CA THR A 467 31.32 -2.35 -1.11
C THR A 467 30.45 -3.60 -0.98
N MET A 468 30.13 -4.05 0.23
CA MET A 468 29.23 -5.18 0.44
C MET A 468 27.81 -4.85 -0.02
N VAL A 469 27.32 -3.64 0.31
CA VAL A 469 26.00 -3.16 -0.15
C VAL A 469 25.94 -3.13 -1.67
N ASN A 470 26.93 -2.51 -2.33
CA ASN A 470 27.00 -2.50 -3.80
C ASN A 470 27.07 -3.92 -4.37
N ASN A 471 27.92 -4.80 -3.84
CA ASN A 471 28.05 -6.16 -4.33
C ASN A 471 26.73 -6.94 -4.23
N ALA A 472 25.98 -6.79 -3.13
CA ALA A 472 24.71 -7.46 -2.92
C ALA A 472 23.62 -6.93 -3.87
N ILE A 473 23.54 -5.61 -4.05
CA ILE A 473 22.60 -5.02 -5.02
C ILE A 473 22.97 -5.45 -6.44
N ASN A 474 24.27 -5.41 -6.78
CA ASN A 474 24.80 -5.76 -8.10
C ASN A 474 24.63 -7.23 -8.45
N SER A 475 24.60 -8.14 -7.46
CA SER A 475 24.26 -9.54 -7.68
C SER A 475 22.76 -9.79 -7.92
N GLY A 476 21.92 -8.77 -7.73
CA GLY A 476 20.48 -8.85 -7.85
C GLY A 476 19.80 -9.15 -6.51
N ALA A 477 18.79 -8.37 -6.17
CA ALA A 477 17.89 -8.57 -5.05
C ALA A 477 16.56 -7.89 -5.34
N PHE A 478 15.43 -8.52 -5.01
CA PHE A 478 14.11 -7.91 -5.19
C PHE A 478 13.85 -6.83 -4.14
N MET A 479 14.42 -6.98 -2.94
CA MET A 479 14.16 -6.10 -1.80
C MET A 479 15.40 -5.91 -0.93
N LEU A 480 15.59 -4.68 -0.45
CA LEU A 480 16.59 -4.29 0.54
C LEU A 480 15.89 -3.53 1.67
N VAL A 481 16.10 -3.99 2.90
CA VAL A 481 15.66 -3.27 4.11
C VAL A 481 16.88 -2.68 4.81
N HIS A 482 16.86 -1.36 4.95
CA HIS A 482 17.85 -0.64 5.73
C HIS A 482 17.20 0.01 6.96
N ARG A 483 17.69 -0.36 8.15
CA ARG A 483 17.28 0.25 9.42
C ARG A 483 18.49 0.64 10.25
N ASP A 484 18.65 1.94 10.46
CA ASP A 484 19.68 2.59 11.27
C ASP A 484 19.38 4.11 11.36
N HIS A 485 20.37 4.92 11.73
CA HIS A 485 20.46 6.36 11.46
C HIS A 485 20.52 6.69 9.97
N GLY A 486 20.14 7.94 9.67
CA GLY A 486 20.13 8.46 8.30
C GLY A 486 20.42 9.96 8.25
N SER A 487 20.86 10.41 7.09
CA SER A 487 21.07 11.80 6.72
C SER A 487 20.49 12.06 5.33
N GLU A 488 20.42 13.32 4.92
CA GLU A 488 19.99 13.69 3.57
C GLU A 488 20.86 13.05 2.48
N SER A 489 22.09 12.64 2.82
CA SER A 489 23.05 12.04 1.89
C SER A 489 23.24 10.52 2.03
N GLY A 490 22.50 9.87 2.93
CA GLY A 490 22.46 8.40 3.05
C GLY A 490 22.55 7.86 4.47
N TRP A 491 22.90 6.58 4.56
CA TRP A 491 22.83 5.73 5.74
C TRP A 491 24.05 5.86 6.67
N GLY A 492 23.83 5.75 7.99
CA GLY A 492 24.89 5.72 9.00
C GLY A 492 25.71 4.43 8.95
N GLU A 493 25.08 3.31 9.29
CA GLU A 493 25.67 1.98 9.44
C GLU A 493 24.83 0.89 8.75
N PRO A 494 25.43 0.04 7.90
CA PRO A 494 26.74 0.26 7.29
C PRO A 494 26.73 1.55 6.48
N ASN A 495 27.80 2.35 6.59
CA ASN A 495 27.87 3.63 5.89
C ASN A 495 27.70 3.42 4.38
N TYR A 496 26.64 4.03 3.86
CA TYR A 496 26.28 4.00 2.45
C TYR A 496 25.65 5.34 2.05
N GLY A 497 26.46 6.21 1.46
CA GLY A 497 26.03 7.52 1.01
C GLY A 497 25.82 7.63 -0.50
N THR A 498 25.33 8.78 -0.94
CA THR A 498 25.19 9.17 -2.36
C THR A 498 26.49 9.04 -3.17
N GLY A 499 27.66 9.04 -2.53
CA GLY A 499 28.95 8.79 -3.17
C GLY A 499 29.22 7.32 -3.47
N SER A 500 28.63 6.40 -2.70
CA SER A 500 28.80 4.95 -2.86
C SER A 500 28.06 4.41 -4.09
N MET A 501 27.00 5.09 -4.53
CA MET A 501 26.15 4.69 -5.66
C MET A 501 26.89 4.62 -6.99
N SER A 502 28.07 5.26 -7.14
CA SER A 502 28.90 5.12 -8.35
C SER A 502 29.42 3.69 -8.56
N GLY A 503 29.31 2.82 -7.56
CA GLY A 503 29.64 1.40 -7.65
C GLY A 503 28.44 0.51 -8.05
N LEU A 504 27.25 1.07 -8.27
CA LEU A 504 26.09 0.32 -8.71
C LEU A 504 26.19 -0.04 -10.19
N ASN A 505 25.92 -1.30 -10.50
CA ASN A 505 25.84 -1.84 -11.85
C ASN A 505 24.81 -2.97 -11.98
N ASN A 506 23.86 -3.07 -11.04
CA ASN A 506 22.80 -4.06 -11.05
C ASN A 506 21.95 -3.97 -12.32
N GLU A 507 21.73 -5.12 -12.97
CA GLU A 507 20.85 -5.24 -14.13
C GLU A 507 19.37 -5.21 -13.71
N THR A 508 19.06 -5.79 -12.55
CA THR A 508 17.73 -5.78 -11.95
C THR A 508 17.64 -4.70 -10.87
N PRO A 509 16.69 -3.75 -10.95
CA PRO A 509 16.50 -2.75 -9.91
C PRO A 509 15.91 -3.36 -8.62
N VAL A 510 16.35 -2.88 -7.46
CA VAL A 510 15.94 -3.37 -6.12
C VAL A 510 14.91 -2.44 -5.48
N PHE A 511 13.87 -2.96 -4.84
CA PHE A 511 13.00 -2.12 -4.01
C PHE A 511 13.64 -1.86 -2.64
N VAL A 512 13.66 -0.59 -2.17
CA VAL A 512 14.43 -0.21 -0.98
C VAL A 512 13.54 0.37 0.12
N PHE A 513 13.52 -0.28 1.29
CA PHE A 513 13.01 0.33 2.51
C PHE A 513 14.14 1.06 3.22
N SER A 514 14.18 2.38 3.09
CA SER A 514 15.13 3.25 3.79
C SER A 514 14.47 3.79 5.06
N ILE A 515 14.36 2.93 6.08
CA ILE A 515 13.66 3.23 7.33
C ILE A 515 14.61 3.96 8.29
N ASN A 516 14.85 5.24 8.02
CA ASN A 516 15.81 6.07 8.76
C ASN A 516 15.55 7.55 8.48
N CYS A 517 16.16 8.43 9.28
CA CYS A 517 16.00 9.88 9.18
C CYS A 517 16.42 10.42 7.80
N LEU A 518 15.73 11.47 7.34
CA LEU A 518 16.17 12.43 6.32
C LEU A 518 16.47 11.92 4.91
N THR A 519 16.51 10.60 4.67
CA THR A 519 16.91 10.06 3.37
C THR A 519 15.92 10.36 2.25
N GLY A 520 14.68 10.71 2.58
CA GLY A 520 13.62 11.14 1.67
C GLY A 520 13.29 12.62 1.78
N LYS A 521 14.22 13.48 2.25
CA LYS A 521 14.02 14.93 2.36
C LYS A 521 14.01 15.62 0.98
N TYR A 522 13.02 15.29 0.17
CA TYR A 522 12.88 15.72 -1.22
C TYR A 522 12.61 17.22 -1.38
N ASN A 523 12.35 17.96 -0.29
CA ASN A 523 12.26 19.43 -0.30
C ASN A 523 13.60 20.14 -0.04
N ILE A 524 14.71 19.40 0.02
CA ILE A 524 16.05 20.00 0.19
C ILE A 524 16.44 20.84 -1.03
N ASN A 525 17.24 21.89 -0.81
CA ASN A 525 17.91 22.59 -1.91
C ASN A 525 19.08 21.73 -2.45
N GLY A 526 18.76 20.75 -3.29
CA GLY A 526 19.72 19.79 -3.82
C GLY A 526 19.05 18.51 -4.25
N GLU A 527 19.72 17.40 -3.99
CA GLU A 527 19.23 16.05 -4.24
C GLU A 527 19.50 15.22 -2.98
N CYS A 528 18.45 14.68 -2.37
CA CYS A 528 18.55 13.77 -1.25
C CYS A 528 18.89 12.34 -1.70
N PHE A 529 19.17 11.48 -0.72
CA PHE A 529 19.54 10.08 -0.95
C PHE A 529 18.51 9.31 -1.78
N ALA A 530 17.22 9.38 -1.43
CA ALA A 530 16.16 8.65 -2.13
C ALA A 530 16.02 9.10 -3.59
N GLU A 531 16.05 10.41 -3.83
CA GLU A 531 16.03 10.97 -5.19
C GLU A 531 17.21 10.44 -6.00
N LYS A 532 18.43 10.53 -5.47
CA LYS A 532 19.63 10.07 -6.19
C LYS A 532 19.57 8.58 -6.51
N PHE A 533 19.14 7.75 -5.55
CA PHE A 533 19.08 6.31 -5.73
C PHE A 533 18.03 5.92 -6.79
N HIS A 534 16.90 6.61 -6.81
CA HIS A 534 15.84 6.37 -7.78
C HIS A 534 16.18 6.92 -9.18
N ARG A 535 16.80 8.09 -9.27
CA ARG A 535 17.27 8.70 -10.55
C ARG A 535 18.47 7.98 -11.15
N HIS A 536 19.15 7.13 -10.40
CA HIS A 536 20.29 6.38 -10.91
C HIS A 536 19.83 5.35 -11.97
N PRO A 537 20.52 5.23 -13.13
CA PRO A 537 20.16 4.29 -14.19
C PRO A 537 20.14 2.83 -13.71
N GLN A 538 21.10 2.48 -12.84
CA GLN A 538 21.07 1.27 -12.00
C GLN A 538 20.56 1.62 -10.59
N GLY A 539 20.38 0.66 -9.71
CA GLY A 539 20.01 0.93 -8.32
C GLY A 539 18.54 0.63 -8.03
N ALA A 540 17.81 1.61 -7.51
CA ALA A 540 16.50 1.36 -6.93
C ALA A 540 15.37 1.32 -7.98
N LEU A 541 14.44 0.38 -7.79
CA LEU A 541 13.15 0.31 -8.48
C LEU A 541 12.18 1.37 -7.92
N GLY A 542 12.25 1.58 -6.61
CA GLY A 542 11.50 2.54 -5.83
C GLY A 542 11.95 2.47 -4.37
N LEU A 543 11.54 3.44 -3.55
CA LEU A 543 11.95 3.52 -2.15
C LEU A 543 10.83 3.99 -1.24
N ILE A 544 10.85 3.56 0.02
CA ILE A 544 10.17 4.24 1.12
C ILE A 544 11.22 4.96 1.97
N ALA A 545 11.04 6.27 2.17
CA ALA A 545 12.03 7.11 2.84
C ALA A 545 11.37 8.26 3.64
N ALA A 546 12.08 8.73 4.67
CA ALA A 546 11.57 9.72 5.60
C ALA A 546 11.98 11.15 5.18
N SER A 547 11.03 12.09 5.20
CA SER A 547 11.28 13.48 4.76
C SER A 547 11.96 14.38 5.79
N GLU A 548 12.07 13.95 7.05
CA GLU A 548 12.74 14.65 8.16
C GLU A 548 13.27 13.63 9.18
N VAL A 549 13.65 14.06 10.40
CA VAL A 549 14.09 13.18 11.48
C VAL A 549 12.93 12.28 11.97
N SER A 550 13.24 11.00 12.21
CA SER A 550 12.27 9.99 12.65
C SER A 550 12.51 9.55 14.10
N TYR A 551 11.65 8.66 14.58
CA TYR A 551 11.68 8.13 15.94
C TYR A 551 12.05 6.65 15.97
N SER A 552 12.70 6.22 17.05
CA SER A 552 12.91 4.80 17.32
C SER A 552 11.62 4.11 17.76
N PHE A 553 11.56 2.79 17.59
CA PHE A 553 10.46 1.90 18.00
C PHE A 553 9.18 2.06 17.18
N VAL A 554 8.71 3.29 16.95
CA VAL A 554 7.57 3.62 16.09
C VAL A 554 7.88 3.34 14.61
N ASN A 555 9.09 3.67 14.13
CA ASN A 555 9.52 3.28 12.78
C ASN A 555 9.56 1.76 12.58
N ASP A 556 9.95 1.02 13.62
CA ASP A 556 10.07 -0.43 13.58
C ASP A 556 8.67 -1.08 13.52
N THR A 557 7.74 -0.56 14.34
CA THR A 557 6.31 -0.94 14.32
C THR A 557 5.67 -0.62 12.97
N PHE A 558 5.97 0.54 12.39
CA PHE A 558 5.53 0.94 11.07
C PHE A 558 6.03 -0.04 9.98
N MET A 559 7.32 -0.36 9.98
CA MET A 559 7.90 -1.32 9.04
C MET A 559 7.27 -2.71 9.18
N TRP A 560 7.04 -3.19 10.40
CA TRP A 560 6.36 -4.47 10.63
C TRP A 560 4.92 -4.48 10.12
N GLY A 561 4.19 -3.37 10.23
CA GLY A 561 2.86 -3.23 9.63
C GLY A 561 2.89 -3.29 8.10
N MET A 562 3.91 -2.70 7.46
CA MET A 562 4.09 -2.83 6.00
C MET A 562 4.38 -4.27 5.58
N MET A 563 5.20 -4.98 6.38
CA MET A 563 5.52 -6.38 6.14
C MET A 563 4.30 -7.28 6.31
N ASP A 564 3.48 -7.06 7.34
CA ASP A 564 2.24 -7.79 7.57
C ASP A 564 1.21 -7.56 6.45
N TYR A 565 1.13 -6.35 5.92
CA TYR A 565 0.28 -6.09 4.75
C TYR A 565 0.75 -6.86 3.50
N MET A 566 2.06 -6.88 3.23
CA MET A 566 2.59 -7.59 2.06
C MET A 566 2.59 -9.11 2.24
N TRP A 567 2.70 -9.57 3.48
CA TRP A 567 2.74 -10.97 3.90
C TRP A 567 1.99 -11.12 5.24
N PRO A 568 0.68 -11.40 5.23
CA PRO A 568 -0.13 -11.57 6.44
C PRO A 568 0.38 -12.63 7.42
N GLU A 569 1.20 -13.56 6.92
CA GLU A 569 1.91 -14.55 7.73
C GLU A 569 3.07 -13.97 8.58
N PHE A 570 3.43 -12.70 8.40
CA PHE A 570 4.49 -12.04 9.16
C PHE A 570 4.06 -11.72 10.61
N LEU A 571 2.83 -11.23 10.82
CA LEU A 571 2.22 -11.06 12.14
C LEU A 571 0.88 -11.81 12.22
N PRO A 572 0.87 -13.16 12.25
CA PRO A 572 -0.36 -13.95 12.12
C PRO A 572 -1.37 -13.71 13.26
N ASP A 573 -0.91 -13.28 14.44
CA ASP A 573 -1.77 -12.94 15.59
C ASP A 573 -2.56 -11.62 15.38
N MET A 574 -2.23 -10.85 14.34
CA MET A 574 -2.99 -9.65 13.98
C MET A 574 -4.33 -10.00 13.30
N GLY A 575 -4.46 -11.23 12.79
CA GLY A 575 -5.67 -11.72 12.14
C GLY A 575 -5.82 -11.26 10.69
N THR A 576 -4.78 -10.67 10.11
CA THR A 576 -4.73 -10.32 8.68
C THR A 576 -4.82 -11.61 7.86
N THR A 577 -5.72 -11.67 6.88
CA THR A 577 -5.86 -12.83 5.99
C THR A 577 -5.52 -12.45 4.56
N PRO A 578 -4.87 -13.36 3.79
CA PRO A 578 -4.70 -13.21 2.35
C PRO A 578 -6.02 -12.88 1.64
N THR A 579 -5.96 -12.00 0.64
CA THR A 579 -7.12 -11.56 -0.15
C THR A 579 -7.12 -12.23 -1.53
N ASP A 580 -8.21 -12.10 -2.26
CA ASP A 580 -8.33 -12.63 -3.63
C ASP A 580 -7.34 -11.99 -4.63
N CYS A 581 -6.60 -10.94 -4.22
CA CYS A 581 -5.75 -10.14 -5.09
C CYS A 581 -4.48 -9.60 -4.38
N ASP A 582 -3.67 -10.49 -3.80
CA ASP A 582 -2.48 -10.17 -3.01
C ASP A 582 -1.25 -9.81 -3.85
N PHE A 583 -1.23 -8.60 -4.40
CA PHE A 583 -0.04 -8.02 -5.00
C PHE A 583 0.89 -7.41 -3.94
N ILE A 584 2.20 -7.58 -4.10
CA ILE A 584 3.20 -6.92 -3.24
C ILE A 584 3.41 -5.49 -3.78
N ARG A 585 2.63 -4.54 -3.27
CA ARG A 585 2.65 -3.13 -3.69
C ARG A 585 3.15 -2.22 -2.56
N PRO A 586 4.41 -1.76 -2.63
CA PRO A 586 4.98 -0.99 -1.53
C PRO A 586 4.26 0.32 -1.20
N ALA A 587 3.64 1.01 -2.17
CA ALA A 587 2.86 2.22 -1.88
C ALA A 587 1.64 1.92 -0.99
N PHE A 588 0.93 0.82 -1.29
CA PHE A 588 -0.20 0.35 -0.48
C PHE A 588 0.27 -0.16 0.88
N ALA A 589 1.41 -0.87 0.91
CA ALA A 589 2.04 -1.28 2.15
C ALA A 589 2.39 -0.07 3.03
N ASN A 590 2.90 1.02 2.45
CA ASN A 590 3.17 2.27 3.17
C ASN A 590 1.90 2.83 3.82
N SER A 591 0.78 2.91 3.10
CA SER A 591 -0.51 3.32 3.66
C SER A 591 -1.00 2.37 4.77
N ALA A 592 -0.92 1.06 4.53
CA ALA A 592 -1.31 0.04 5.51
C ALA A 592 -0.45 0.08 6.77
N GLY A 593 0.86 0.27 6.65
CA GLY A 593 1.78 0.41 7.77
C GLY A 593 1.48 1.65 8.62
N LYS A 594 1.07 2.77 7.99
CA LYS A 594 0.63 3.98 8.70
C LYS A 594 -0.64 3.70 9.51
N LEU A 595 -1.61 3.03 8.90
CA LEU A 595 -2.85 2.63 9.57
C LEU A 595 -2.58 1.63 10.71
N PHE A 596 -1.72 0.65 10.48
CA PHE A 596 -1.23 -0.30 11.49
C PHE A 596 -0.63 0.43 12.69
N LEU A 597 0.23 1.41 12.44
CA LEU A 597 0.85 2.22 13.48
C LEU A 597 -0.19 3.03 14.27
N PHE A 598 -1.18 3.60 13.57
CA PHE A 598 -2.25 4.39 14.17
C PHE A 598 -2.98 3.60 15.26
N TYR A 599 -3.46 2.38 14.93
CA TYR A 599 -4.18 1.56 15.91
C TYR A 599 -3.27 0.72 16.82
N SER A 600 -1.96 0.64 16.58
CA SER A 600 -1.07 -0.15 17.45
C SER A 600 -0.93 0.46 18.84
N ASN A 601 -1.38 -0.21 19.91
CA ASN A 601 -1.28 0.27 21.29
C ASN A 601 -1.94 1.67 21.48
N TRP A 602 -3.05 1.91 20.77
CA TRP A 602 -3.91 3.10 20.96
C TRP A 602 -4.56 3.05 22.35
N PRO A 603 -4.74 4.18 23.06
CA PRO A 603 -4.54 5.57 22.63
C PRO A 603 -3.16 6.17 22.95
N ASN A 604 -2.13 5.34 23.14
CA ASN A 604 -0.82 5.83 23.59
C ASN A 604 0.09 6.26 22.44
N ASN A 605 1.03 7.16 22.73
CA ASN A 605 2.09 7.67 21.85
C ASN A 605 1.60 8.39 20.58
N ASN A 606 0.45 9.05 20.62
CA ASN A 606 -0.15 9.66 19.43
C ASN A 606 0.81 10.64 18.71
N ASN A 607 1.54 11.48 19.45
CA ASN A 607 2.44 12.47 18.84
C ASN A 607 3.56 11.84 18.00
N SER A 608 4.26 10.82 18.52
CA SER A 608 5.36 10.20 17.76
C SER A 608 4.87 9.37 16.58
N LYS A 609 3.68 8.76 16.70
CA LYS A 609 3.03 8.06 15.58
C LYS A 609 2.59 9.04 14.48
N GLU A 610 2.01 10.18 14.86
CA GLU A 610 1.55 11.20 13.91
C GLU A 610 2.65 11.79 13.08
N VAL A 611 3.79 12.06 13.71
CA VAL A 611 4.99 12.45 12.98
C VAL A 611 5.35 11.35 11.97
N THR A 612 5.42 10.07 12.38
CA THR A 612 5.85 8.97 11.50
C THR A 612 4.99 8.82 10.24
N TYR A 613 3.66 8.86 10.32
CA TYR A 613 2.84 8.71 9.12
C TYR A 613 2.82 9.94 8.20
N ASN A 614 3.10 11.14 8.72
CA ASN A 614 3.37 12.31 7.89
C ASN A 614 4.77 12.30 7.26
N LEU A 615 5.71 11.54 7.83
CA LEU A 615 7.12 11.58 7.47
C LEU A 615 7.50 10.63 6.32
N PHE A 616 6.93 9.42 6.29
CA PHE A 616 7.32 8.37 5.34
C PHE A 616 6.53 8.44 4.02
N HIS A 617 7.29 8.44 2.92
CA HIS A 617 6.79 8.61 1.56
C HIS A 617 7.27 7.48 0.66
N HIS A 618 6.37 7.04 -0.22
CA HIS A 618 6.71 6.13 -1.31
C HIS A 618 7.20 6.91 -2.54
N HIS A 619 8.44 6.64 -2.94
CA HIS A 619 9.07 7.11 -4.16
C HIS A 619 9.02 6.00 -5.23
N GLY A 620 8.13 6.12 -6.21
CA GLY A 620 7.81 5.08 -7.19
C GLY A 620 6.39 5.26 -7.75
N GLY A 621 5.91 4.32 -8.55
CA GLY A 621 4.49 4.27 -8.93
C GLY A 621 3.62 3.65 -7.83
N ALA A 622 2.37 4.09 -7.68
CA ALA A 622 1.48 3.60 -6.63
C ALA A 622 1.12 2.11 -6.80
N PHE A 623 0.77 1.73 -8.04
CA PHE A 623 0.40 0.35 -8.40
C PHE A 623 1.60 -0.52 -8.80
N MET A 624 2.82 -0.05 -8.56
CA MET A 624 4.03 -0.82 -8.89
C MET A 624 4.04 -2.13 -8.09
N ASN A 625 4.18 -3.24 -8.82
CA ASN A 625 4.24 -4.57 -8.23
C ASN A 625 5.68 -5.06 -8.07
N VAL A 626 6.05 -5.53 -6.88
CA VAL A 626 7.33 -6.18 -6.61
C VAL A 626 7.16 -7.70 -6.71
N TYR A 627 8.06 -8.37 -7.41
CA TYR A 627 8.06 -9.82 -7.52
C TYR A 627 8.94 -10.39 -6.39
N SER A 628 8.42 -11.37 -5.65
CA SER A 628 9.12 -12.08 -4.56
C SER A 628 9.59 -13.48 -4.95
N GLU A 629 9.13 -13.98 -6.10
CA GLU A 629 9.49 -15.27 -6.67
C GLU A 629 9.80 -15.14 -8.17
N VAL A 630 10.53 -16.13 -8.71
CA VAL A 630 10.69 -16.26 -10.16
C VAL A 630 9.31 -16.35 -10.81
N PRO A 631 8.97 -15.43 -11.74
CA PRO A 631 7.65 -15.38 -12.32
C PRO A 631 7.27 -16.67 -13.04
N GLN A 632 6.03 -17.11 -12.87
CA GLN A 632 5.45 -18.27 -13.56
C GLN A 632 4.58 -17.83 -14.74
N GLN A 633 4.33 -18.75 -15.68
CA GLN A 633 3.41 -18.51 -16.78
C GLN A 633 1.97 -18.70 -16.33
N LEU A 634 1.07 -17.80 -16.72
CA LEU A 634 -0.38 -17.96 -16.52
C LEU A 634 -0.95 -18.96 -17.53
N THR A 635 -1.95 -19.72 -17.10
CA THR A 635 -2.78 -20.57 -17.96
C THR A 635 -4.04 -19.81 -18.36
N VAL A 636 -3.95 -19.05 -19.46
CA VAL A 636 -5.07 -18.24 -19.98
C VAL A 636 -5.62 -18.83 -21.27
N THR A 637 -6.95 -18.94 -21.37
CA THR A 637 -7.65 -19.30 -22.61
C THR A 637 -8.88 -18.42 -22.81
N HIS A 638 -9.07 -17.94 -24.04
CA HIS A 638 -10.21 -17.13 -24.45
C HIS A 638 -10.43 -17.28 -25.97
N PRO A 639 -11.59 -16.89 -26.53
CA PRO A 639 -11.79 -16.80 -27.97
C PRO A 639 -10.80 -15.83 -28.63
N THR A 640 -10.35 -16.13 -29.85
CA THR A 640 -9.43 -15.25 -30.60
C THR A 640 -10.13 -14.07 -31.28
N GLU A 641 -11.46 -14.07 -31.30
CA GLU A 641 -12.30 -13.08 -31.98
C GLU A 641 -13.48 -12.68 -31.08
N LEU A 642 -13.85 -11.41 -31.10
CA LEU A 642 -15.08 -10.87 -30.50
C LEU A 642 -16.07 -10.51 -31.60
N LEU A 643 -17.25 -11.15 -31.62
CA LEU A 643 -18.31 -10.79 -32.55
C LEU A 643 -18.97 -9.46 -32.13
N SER A 644 -19.03 -8.48 -33.03
CA SER A 644 -19.71 -7.21 -32.78
C SER A 644 -21.18 -7.44 -32.41
N GLY A 645 -21.66 -6.75 -31.38
CA GLY A 645 -23.05 -6.87 -30.90
C GLY A 645 -23.26 -7.84 -29.74
N ILE A 646 -22.25 -8.63 -29.34
CA ILE A 646 -22.31 -9.40 -28.10
C ILE A 646 -21.91 -8.53 -26.90
N THR A 647 -22.43 -8.87 -25.72
CA THR A 647 -22.26 -8.10 -24.48
C THR A 647 -21.54 -8.88 -23.39
N SER A 648 -20.87 -9.98 -23.76
CA SER A 648 -20.02 -10.72 -22.83
C SER A 648 -18.86 -11.39 -23.56
N PHE A 649 -17.79 -11.67 -22.83
CA PHE A 649 -16.60 -12.35 -23.32
C PHE A 649 -16.12 -13.39 -22.31
N GLU A 650 -15.84 -14.60 -22.77
CA GLU A 650 -15.44 -15.71 -21.90
C GLU A 650 -13.92 -15.77 -21.76
N VAL A 651 -13.43 -15.77 -20.53
CA VAL A 651 -12.01 -15.94 -20.20
C VAL A 651 -11.86 -16.98 -19.10
N ASN A 652 -10.95 -17.93 -19.30
CA ASN A 652 -10.49 -18.86 -18.27
C ASN A 652 -9.05 -18.49 -17.90
N ALA A 653 -8.79 -18.29 -16.62
CA ALA A 653 -7.48 -17.96 -16.06
C ALA A 653 -7.32 -18.54 -14.65
N ASP A 654 -6.08 -18.66 -14.18
CA ASP A 654 -5.73 -19.15 -12.85
C ASP A 654 -6.53 -18.47 -11.73
N GLU A 655 -6.85 -19.24 -10.69
CA GLU A 655 -7.55 -18.74 -9.50
C GLU A 655 -6.76 -17.58 -8.85
N GLY A 656 -7.45 -16.49 -8.48
CA GLY A 656 -6.84 -15.29 -7.90
C GLY A 656 -6.05 -14.41 -8.87
N SER A 657 -6.16 -14.65 -10.19
CA SER A 657 -5.63 -13.72 -11.19
C SER A 657 -6.61 -12.58 -11.46
N PHE A 658 -6.11 -11.39 -11.79
CA PHE A 658 -6.93 -10.25 -12.20
C PHE A 658 -6.99 -10.18 -13.73
N ILE A 659 -8.20 -10.28 -14.29
CA ILE A 659 -8.49 -10.24 -15.73
C ILE A 659 -9.03 -8.85 -16.08
N ALA A 660 -8.48 -8.26 -17.13
CA ALA A 660 -8.93 -6.99 -17.69
C ALA A 660 -9.16 -7.11 -19.21
N LEU A 661 -10.27 -6.54 -19.66
CA LEU A 661 -10.62 -6.36 -21.07
C LEU A 661 -10.62 -4.87 -21.36
N SER A 662 -9.90 -4.45 -22.40
CA SER A 662 -9.84 -3.04 -22.81
C SER A 662 -9.94 -2.86 -24.31
N VAL A 663 -10.48 -1.73 -24.78
CA VAL A 663 -10.54 -1.35 -26.20
C VAL A 663 -10.06 0.09 -26.31
N ALA A 664 -9.09 0.34 -27.21
CA ALA A 664 -8.50 1.67 -27.40
C ALA A 664 -8.00 2.34 -26.10
N GLY A 665 -7.52 1.54 -25.14
CA GLY A 665 -7.04 2.01 -23.85
C GLY A 665 -8.12 2.17 -22.78
N GLU A 666 -9.40 1.97 -23.10
CA GLU A 666 -10.49 2.08 -22.13
C GLU A 666 -10.86 0.70 -21.55
N VAL A 667 -11.00 0.61 -20.23
CA VAL A 667 -11.41 -0.63 -19.54
C VAL A 667 -12.89 -0.89 -19.79
N ILE A 668 -13.21 -2.04 -20.38
CA ILE A 668 -14.60 -2.41 -20.73
C ILE A 668 -15.16 -3.55 -19.88
N GLY A 669 -14.32 -4.27 -19.12
CA GLY A 669 -14.74 -5.28 -18.15
C GLY A 669 -13.56 -5.90 -17.41
N THR A 670 -13.79 -6.27 -16.14
CA THR A 670 -12.79 -6.96 -15.30
C THR A 670 -13.40 -8.15 -14.58
N ALA A 671 -12.57 -9.09 -14.13
CA ALA A 671 -12.98 -10.23 -13.31
C ALA A 671 -11.80 -10.81 -12.52
N ILE A 672 -12.11 -11.58 -11.48
CA ILE A 672 -11.13 -12.44 -10.79
C ILE A 672 -11.19 -13.84 -11.37
N GLY A 673 -10.06 -14.36 -11.82
CA GLY A 673 -9.92 -15.72 -12.31
C GLY A 673 -10.26 -16.74 -11.22
N THR A 674 -10.92 -17.83 -11.61
CA THR A 674 -11.40 -18.89 -10.70
C THR A 674 -10.76 -20.26 -11.00
N GLY A 675 -9.80 -20.31 -11.93
CA GLY A 675 -9.30 -21.56 -12.52
C GLY A 675 -10.29 -22.23 -13.48
N SER A 676 -11.42 -21.57 -13.78
CA SER A 676 -12.45 -21.99 -14.73
C SER A 676 -12.88 -20.82 -15.61
N ALA A 677 -13.60 -21.12 -16.70
CA ALA A 677 -14.14 -20.11 -17.60
C ALA A 677 -15.18 -19.21 -16.92
N ILE A 678 -15.04 -17.91 -17.10
CA ILE A 678 -15.92 -16.85 -16.57
C ILE A 678 -16.42 -16.02 -17.74
N SER A 679 -17.73 -15.77 -17.79
CA SER A 679 -18.33 -14.83 -18.72
C SER A 679 -18.27 -13.42 -18.13
N ILE A 680 -17.45 -12.54 -18.71
CA ILE A 680 -17.28 -11.15 -18.31
C ILE A 680 -18.24 -10.29 -19.11
N ASP A 681 -19.10 -9.52 -18.45
CA ASP A 681 -20.00 -8.58 -19.12
C ASP A 681 -19.22 -7.40 -19.71
N ILE A 682 -19.54 -7.02 -20.95
CA ILE A 682 -18.90 -5.91 -21.67
C ILE A 682 -19.95 -5.08 -22.42
N PRO A 683 -19.70 -3.76 -22.62
CA PRO A 683 -20.46 -2.96 -23.57
C PRO A 683 -20.28 -3.48 -25.01
N VAL A 684 -21.28 -3.23 -25.86
CA VAL A 684 -21.21 -3.60 -27.29
C VAL A 684 -20.03 -2.92 -27.98
N GLN A 685 -19.24 -3.71 -28.68
CA GLN A 685 -18.09 -3.23 -29.45
C GLN A 685 -18.37 -3.17 -30.96
N THR A 686 -17.69 -2.25 -31.65
CA THR A 686 -17.78 -2.06 -33.10
C THR A 686 -16.56 -2.65 -33.82
N PRO A 687 -16.74 -3.23 -35.02
CA PRO A 687 -15.61 -3.64 -35.85
C PRO A 687 -14.66 -2.48 -36.18
N ASN A 688 -13.41 -2.78 -36.55
CA ASN A 688 -12.30 -1.83 -36.79
C ASN A 688 -11.53 -1.37 -35.54
N ASN A 689 -11.77 -2.00 -34.38
CA ASN A 689 -10.93 -1.90 -33.19
C ASN A 689 -10.46 -3.31 -32.79
N SER A 690 -9.44 -3.40 -31.94
CA SER A 690 -9.09 -4.63 -31.23
C SER A 690 -9.43 -4.47 -29.74
N MET A 691 -9.86 -5.58 -29.13
CA MET A 691 -9.93 -5.70 -27.68
C MET A 691 -8.64 -6.33 -27.18
N LYS A 692 -8.06 -5.82 -26.10
CA LYS A 692 -6.92 -6.42 -25.43
C LYS A 692 -7.39 -7.18 -24.20
N VAL A 693 -6.92 -8.42 -24.07
CA VAL A 693 -7.09 -9.26 -22.88
C VAL A 693 -5.77 -9.23 -22.12
N VAL A 694 -5.81 -8.72 -20.89
CA VAL A 694 -4.66 -8.72 -19.98
C VAL A 694 -5.01 -9.51 -18.72
N VAL A 695 -4.10 -10.38 -18.30
CA VAL A 695 -4.24 -11.12 -17.04
C VAL A 695 -2.98 -10.94 -16.21
N THR A 696 -3.14 -10.59 -14.94
CA THR A 696 -2.03 -10.38 -14.00
C THR A 696 -2.26 -11.14 -12.70
N LYS A 697 -1.18 -11.57 -12.07
CA LYS A 697 -1.18 -12.25 -10.76
C LYS A 697 0.19 -12.07 -10.11
N GLN A 698 0.24 -11.96 -8.78
CA GLN A 698 1.50 -11.86 -8.04
C GLN A 698 2.44 -13.01 -8.39
N ASN A 699 3.68 -12.71 -8.75
CA ASN A 699 4.69 -13.68 -9.18
C ASN A 699 4.36 -14.46 -10.47
N TYR A 700 3.58 -13.86 -11.38
CA TYR A 700 3.36 -14.40 -12.72
C TYR A 700 3.70 -13.36 -13.79
N TYR A 701 4.17 -13.81 -14.96
CA TYR A 701 4.32 -12.94 -16.11
C TYR A 701 2.96 -12.37 -16.52
N ARG A 702 2.94 -11.07 -16.83
CA ARG A 702 1.77 -10.40 -17.42
C ARG A 702 1.39 -11.09 -18.72
N TYR A 703 0.19 -11.66 -18.78
CA TYR A 703 -0.40 -12.12 -20.03
C TYR A 703 -1.03 -10.93 -20.76
N SER A 704 -0.81 -10.82 -22.06
CA SER A 704 -1.42 -9.81 -22.91
C SER A 704 -1.60 -10.34 -24.32
N GLN A 705 -2.83 -10.33 -24.84
CA GLN A 705 -3.16 -10.69 -26.22
C GLN A 705 -4.21 -9.75 -26.80
N ASP A 706 -4.12 -9.50 -28.10
CA ASP A 706 -5.14 -8.79 -28.86
C ASP A 706 -6.20 -9.79 -29.39
N VAL A 707 -7.45 -9.34 -29.41
CA VAL A 707 -8.64 -10.06 -29.88
C VAL A 707 -9.33 -9.17 -30.91
N ASP A 708 -9.45 -9.69 -32.13
CA ASP A 708 -10.06 -8.94 -33.24
C ASP A 708 -11.57 -8.78 -33.04
N ILE A 709 -12.08 -7.57 -33.25
CA ILE A 709 -13.52 -7.29 -33.21
C ILE A 709 -14.06 -7.37 -34.64
N ILE A 710 -14.88 -8.39 -34.91
CA ILE A 710 -15.35 -8.70 -36.27
C ILE A 710 -16.88 -8.68 -36.36
N ALA A 711 -17.38 -8.39 -37.56
CA ALA A 711 -18.82 -8.46 -37.81
C ALA A 711 -19.26 -9.91 -38.11
N PRO A 712 -20.40 -10.38 -37.56
CA PRO A 712 -20.92 -11.72 -37.86
C PRO A 712 -21.39 -11.89 -39.33
N GLY A 713 -21.49 -10.80 -40.10
CA GLY A 713 -21.90 -10.78 -41.51
C GLY A 713 -20.89 -10.07 -42.42
N GLN A 714 -21.34 -9.49 -43.53
CA GLN A 714 -20.49 -8.68 -44.42
C GLN A 714 -20.18 -7.32 -43.78
N TYR A 715 -18.92 -6.87 -43.80
CA TYR A 715 -18.54 -5.55 -43.27
C TYR A 715 -17.28 -5.03 -43.97
N VAL A 716 -17.45 -4.03 -44.83
CA VAL A 716 -16.38 -3.45 -45.63
C VAL A 716 -15.96 -2.11 -45.05
N ILE A 717 -14.67 -1.92 -44.85
CA ILE A 717 -14.06 -0.66 -44.46
C ILE A 717 -13.19 -0.10 -45.58
N PHE A 718 -13.01 1.22 -45.55
CA PHE A 718 -11.97 1.90 -46.33
C PHE A 718 -10.61 1.64 -45.69
N GLU A 719 -9.64 1.14 -46.47
CA GLU A 719 -8.28 0.85 -45.99
C GLU A 719 -7.28 1.92 -46.45
N ALA A 720 -7.30 2.28 -47.73
CA ALA A 720 -6.36 3.27 -48.29
C ALA A 720 -6.88 3.93 -49.56
N LEU A 721 -6.35 5.11 -49.87
CA LEU A 721 -6.55 5.83 -51.13
C LEU A 721 -5.17 6.26 -51.67
N THR A 722 -4.83 5.90 -52.90
CA THR A 722 -3.62 6.38 -53.58
C THR A 722 -3.99 7.28 -54.74
N CYS A 723 -3.24 8.37 -54.91
CA CYS A 723 -3.53 9.40 -55.91
C CYS A 723 -2.39 9.44 -56.94
N THR A 724 -2.73 9.37 -58.22
CA THR A 724 -1.80 9.46 -59.35
C THR A 724 -2.19 10.63 -60.24
N GLU A 725 -1.28 11.56 -60.48
CA GLU A 725 -1.50 12.66 -61.42
C GLU A 725 -1.51 12.13 -62.87
N ILE A 726 -2.57 12.42 -63.63
CA ILE A 726 -2.78 11.86 -64.98
C ILE A 726 -2.95 12.92 -66.08
N SER A 727 -3.08 14.20 -65.73
CA SER A 727 -3.10 15.29 -66.70
C SER A 727 -2.52 16.56 -66.12
N GLY A 728 -1.68 17.25 -66.90
CA GLY A 728 -0.97 18.43 -66.45
C GLY A 728 0.52 18.32 -66.75
N HIS A 729 1.33 19.01 -65.95
CA HIS A 729 2.77 18.81 -65.92
C HIS A 729 3.10 17.78 -64.84
N ILE A 730 3.12 16.49 -65.23
CA ILE A 730 3.38 15.38 -64.31
C ILE A 730 4.75 15.56 -63.65
N ASP A 731 4.75 16.12 -62.45
CA ASP A 731 5.93 16.39 -61.63
C ASP A 731 5.84 15.71 -60.25
N ASN A 732 4.81 14.87 -60.06
CA ASN A 732 4.46 14.20 -58.82
C ASN A 732 4.11 15.17 -57.68
N SER A 733 3.67 16.39 -58.01
CA SER A 733 3.13 17.37 -57.07
C SER A 733 1.78 17.86 -57.55
N ILE A 734 0.70 17.34 -56.95
CA ILE A 734 -0.68 17.71 -57.24
C ILE A 734 -0.88 19.23 -57.08
N GLN A 735 -1.14 19.92 -58.18
CA GLN A 735 -1.31 21.37 -58.27
C GLN A 735 -2.70 21.75 -58.80
N SER A 736 -2.98 23.06 -58.79
CA SER A 736 -4.21 23.59 -59.38
C SER A 736 -4.26 23.28 -60.88
N LEU A 737 -5.42 22.79 -61.34
CA LEU A 737 -5.72 22.39 -62.72
C LEU A 737 -5.21 21.00 -63.13
N ASP A 738 -4.56 20.25 -62.24
CA ASP A 738 -4.23 18.86 -62.52
C ASP A 738 -5.47 17.96 -62.37
N THR A 739 -5.48 16.86 -63.11
CA THR A 739 -6.44 15.77 -62.90
C THR A 739 -5.72 14.63 -62.22
N VAL A 740 -6.32 14.11 -61.15
CA VAL A 740 -5.78 13.03 -60.35
C VAL A 740 -6.69 11.82 -60.50
N GLN A 741 -6.09 10.65 -60.67
CA GLN A 741 -6.76 9.36 -60.64
C GLN A 741 -6.52 8.73 -59.28
N MET A 742 -7.56 8.16 -58.69
CA MET A 742 -7.51 7.64 -57.32
C MET A 742 -7.83 6.16 -57.28
N ASP A 743 -6.90 5.36 -56.76
CA ASP A 743 -7.14 3.95 -56.46
C ASP A 743 -7.63 3.83 -55.02
N ILE A 744 -8.59 2.95 -54.78
CA ILE A 744 -9.13 2.69 -53.44
C ILE A 744 -8.88 1.24 -53.05
N THR A 745 -8.45 1.05 -51.80
CA THR A 745 -8.34 -0.24 -51.16
C THR A 745 -9.49 -0.41 -50.17
N LEU A 746 -10.29 -1.46 -50.35
CA LEU A 746 -11.39 -1.84 -49.47
C LEU A 746 -11.05 -3.16 -48.77
N LEU A 747 -11.30 -3.25 -47.47
CA LEU A 747 -11.08 -4.46 -46.67
C LEU A 747 -12.41 -4.98 -46.12
N ASN A 748 -12.75 -6.24 -46.38
CA ASN A 748 -13.88 -6.90 -45.73
C ASN A 748 -13.42 -7.59 -44.44
N ILE A 749 -13.73 -6.99 -43.29
CA ILE A 749 -13.46 -7.54 -41.94
C ILE A 749 -14.63 -8.37 -41.38
N GLY A 750 -15.64 -8.63 -42.22
CA GLY A 750 -16.77 -9.48 -41.87
C GLY A 750 -16.53 -10.97 -42.16
N LEU A 751 -17.25 -11.85 -41.44
CA LEU A 751 -17.16 -13.31 -41.59
C LEU A 751 -17.81 -13.87 -42.88
N SER A 752 -18.46 -13.02 -43.68
CA SER A 752 -19.10 -13.41 -44.95
C SER A 752 -18.56 -12.60 -46.11
N ALA A 753 -18.43 -13.23 -47.27
CA ALA A 753 -18.17 -12.51 -48.52
C ALA A 753 -19.29 -11.49 -48.76
N THR A 754 -18.93 -10.31 -49.27
CA THR A 754 -19.93 -9.32 -49.64
C THR A 754 -20.76 -9.84 -50.82
N GLY A 755 -21.97 -9.32 -50.96
CA GLY A 755 -22.72 -9.39 -52.22
C GLY A 755 -21.97 -8.72 -53.39
N SER A 756 -22.53 -8.80 -54.60
CA SER A 756 -21.99 -8.17 -55.82
C SER A 756 -22.18 -6.64 -55.86
N ASP A 757 -22.88 -6.07 -54.89
CA ASP A 757 -23.39 -4.70 -54.93
C ASP A 757 -22.63 -3.80 -53.94
N VAL A 758 -21.31 -4.02 -53.78
CA VAL A 758 -20.48 -3.12 -52.97
C VAL A 758 -20.32 -1.82 -53.74
N ALA A 759 -20.62 -0.71 -53.07
CA ALA A 759 -20.48 0.62 -53.65
C ALA A 759 -19.77 1.56 -52.68
N ALA A 760 -18.94 2.43 -53.22
CA ALA A 760 -18.24 3.48 -52.48
C ALA A 760 -18.46 4.82 -53.19
N THR A 761 -18.51 5.90 -52.42
CA THR A 761 -18.64 7.25 -52.97
C THR A 761 -17.63 8.17 -52.32
N ILE A 762 -16.91 8.96 -53.13
CA ILE A 762 -16.03 10.01 -52.63
C ILE A 762 -16.74 11.36 -52.70
N SER A 763 -16.49 12.22 -51.72
CA SER A 763 -17.03 13.58 -51.67
C SER A 763 -16.00 14.53 -51.08
N THR A 764 -16.11 15.83 -51.39
CA THR A 764 -15.22 16.87 -50.89
C THR A 764 -16.03 18.06 -50.40
N SER A 765 -15.59 18.66 -49.30
CA SER A 765 -16.12 19.94 -48.80
C SER A 765 -15.36 21.15 -49.38
N SER A 766 -14.25 20.91 -50.09
CA SER A 766 -13.41 21.97 -50.66
C SER A 766 -13.97 22.48 -51.98
N ASN A 767 -14.14 23.79 -52.08
CA ASN A 767 -14.56 24.48 -53.29
C ASN A 767 -13.46 24.50 -54.37
N CYS A 768 -12.24 24.10 -54.02
CA CYS A 768 -11.07 24.07 -54.91
C CYS A 768 -10.90 22.72 -55.61
N VAL A 769 -11.65 21.68 -55.20
CA VAL A 769 -11.58 20.34 -55.77
C VAL A 769 -12.89 20.05 -56.48
N ASN A 770 -12.82 19.64 -57.74
CA ASN A 770 -13.96 19.20 -58.51
C ASN A 770 -13.83 17.70 -58.78
N ILE A 771 -14.70 16.90 -58.18
CA ILE A 771 -14.71 15.45 -58.39
C ILE A 771 -15.40 15.16 -59.73
N LEU A 772 -14.68 14.48 -60.62
CA LEU A 772 -15.11 14.12 -61.97
C LEU A 772 -15.81 12.76 -62.01
N ASP A 773 -15.31 11.80 -61.22
CA ASP A 773 -15.97 10.51 -60.99
C ASP A 773 -16.03 10.22 -59.49
N ASN A 774 -17.25 10.18 -58.95
CA ASN A 774 -17.49 10.14 -57.51
C ASN A 774 -18.09 8.82 -57.02
N THR A 775 -18.33 7.85 -57.90
CA THR A 775 -19.00 6.59 -57.54
C THR A 775 -18.24 5.39 -58.04
N LEU A 776 -17.92 4.48 -57.14
CA LEU A 776 -17.42 3.16 -57.43
C LEU A 776 -18.51 2.13 -57.17
N SER A 777 -18.66 1.16 -58.07
CA SER A 777 -19.31 -0.12 -57.79
C SER A 777 -18.32 -1.24 -58.09
N CYS A 778 -18.12 -2.12 -57.11
CA CYS A 778 -17.21 -3.25 -57.22
C CYS A 778 -17.92 -4.56 -56.86
N GLY A 779 -17.30 -5.67 -57.28
CA GLY A 779 -17.86 -7.01 -57.10
C GLY A 779 -17.76 -7.51 -55.65
N SER A 780 -18.02 -8.81 -55.48
CA SER A 780 -17.85 -9.45 -54.17
C SER A 780 -16.41 -9.35 -53.67
N ILE A 781 -16.26 -8.92 -52.43
CA ILE A 781 -15.04 -8.98 -51.64
C ILE A 781 -15.19 -10.20 -50.71
N PRO A 782 -14.37 -11.26 -50.88
CA PRO A 782 -14.37 -12.40 -49.96
C PRO A 782 -14.20 -11.97 -48.49
N ALA A 783 -14.65 -12.80 -47.55
CA ALA A 783 -14.40 -12.57 -46.12
C ALA A 783 -12.90 -12.45 -45.84
N SER A 784 -12.52 -11.56 -44.93
CA SER A 784 -11.13 -11.33 -44.50
C SER A 784 -10.16 -11.07 -45.66
N SER A 785 -10.61 -10.36 -46.69
CA SER A 785 -9.80 -10.07 -47.88
C SER A 785 -9.87 -8.62 -48.30
N THR A 786 -8.77 -8.15 -48.89
CA THR A 786 -8.62 -6.82 -49.46
C THR A 786 -8.95 -6.83 -50.95
N LEU A 787 -9.66 -5.81 -51.42
CA LEU A 787 -9.87 -5.50 -52.82
C LEU A 787 -9.25 -4.13 -53.13
N LEU A 788 -8.20 -4.12 -53.95
CA LEU A 788 -7.73 -2.92 -54.63
C LEU A 788 -8.58 -2.69 -55.88
N VAL A 789 -9.16 -1.50 -56.00
CA VAL A 789 -9.77 -1.04 -57.23
C VAL A 789 -8.94 0.12 -57.76
N GLU A 790 -8.19 -0.16 -58.81
CA GLU A 790 -7.46 0.86 -59.57
C GLU A 790 -8.45 1.79 -60.28
N ASP A 791 -8.06 3.05 -60.47
CA ASP A 791 -8.81 4.02 -61.26
C ASP A 791 -10.24 4.28 -60.74
N ALA A 792 -10.47 4.09 -59.44
CA ALA A 792 -11.79 4.07 -58.82
C ALA A 792 -12.51 5.43 -58.76
N PHE A 793 -11.75 6.52 -58.62
CA PHE A 793 -12.29 7.88 -58.62
C PHE A 793 -11.39 8.82 -59.42
N GLN A 794 -11.94 9.99 -59.78
CA GLN A 794 -11.22 11.04 -60.49
C GLN A 794 -11.63 12.42 -59.99
#